data_AF-A0A946W703-F1
#
_entry.id   AF-A0A946W703-F1
#
_cell.length_a   1.000
_cell.length_b   1.000
_cell.length_c   1.000
_cell.angle_alpha   90.00
_cell.angle_beta   90.00
_cell.angle_gamma   90.00
#
_symmetry.space_group_name_H-M   'P 1'
#
loop_
_entity.id
_entity.type
_entity.pdbx_description
1 polymer ?
#
loop_
_entity_poly.entity_id
_entity_poly.type
_entity_poly.pdbx_seq_one_letter_code
_entity_poly.pdbx_strand_id
1 'polypeptide(L)'
;MRILVLLFLFSGISFTQLSAQSYQRYSASESSAEFQWPAGKKMSLSLTFDDARLSQIDKGIPVLDKYNVKATFYVSPDNMEKRIDGWQKAVKNGHEIGNHSVVHPCSGNFSWARSRAIEDYTLHDMYSELDSATQIIKNLLGLTPNSYAYPCGQTFIGKAKETKSLVPLISSMFESGRTWMAEAPNDPVYCDMAQITGMEMDGKSFEQIKILIDKAKATGSWLVLAGHEMDEGGDQTTLLTTLEAICKYALDPANEIWIDNVHSIAKYVREKRGDFSFSEMLQYQNPVLTDDQRIEELISIMTLKEKIGQLNFVPGSRGKELGNSIEERMESCRNFAEGTQTEDIGPIGGFFSVSNQIMQEGAGQQAALHNEFQKIALEKTRLKIPLLVTEEGTHGLMCAGATIFPEGPALGSTWNVNLVENVYSAAAKEARSVGIHQLFTLVIEPLRDPRLGRNQEGYSEDPFMCAEYARAIVKGTQGNDVSGSNKVVAGLCHFPGQSEPVSGLERGAMEISERTLREVFLPPWEAGIKEAGALGVMATYPTMDGIPAHSSKDILTGILREELNFKGLVLSEGHGVNTLNYTGLAETIKEAAALSAIAGMDISIYFRQGYLNEMIENVNEGKVGMEIIDRSVRRVLKQKFELGLFDKPFVNVEKALEISNNTGHQNLALEAAQEGIVLLKNENKLLPLSKNLQSIAVIGPNANDEKNQLGDYTSLVILQDIETVLEGIKNKLNVGAKVNYVKGCNVVGTGLDEIDKAVKAAKKSDVAIVVLGENEWKTKDKKGTSGEGYDVATLELTGLQKELVRKVYETGTPTIVVLINGRALAINWVAENIQAIVEAWNPGEKGGTAVANVLFGDVNPSGKLPVTFPRHAGQLPVYYNYKPSKSYWLNEGWGNPYSDLKEPSPLYEFGFGLSYTTFEYSELNFSANPIGKYGITTVSCEVKNTGEIAGGEVVQLYLRDKLSSVVRPVKELKGFEKINLEPGESKKVSFELGFQELKMLDKYLDWIVEPGGFEVMIGSSSEDIRLNGIFNVIE
;
A
#
# COMPACT_ATOMS: atom_id res chain seq x y z
N MET A 1 24.64 54.33 0.39
CA MET A 1 25.76 54.73 -0.51
C MET A 1 26.93 53.88 -0.11
N ARG A 2 27.55 53.04 -0.93
CA ARG A 2 27.38 52.67 -2.34
C ARG A 2 28.44 51.59 -2.54
N ILE A 3 28.06 50.48 -3.18
CA ILE A 3 28.87 49.74 -4.17
C ILE A 3 30.14 49.02 -3.63
N LEU A 4 30.35 47.79 -4.12
CA LEU A 4 31.54 46.93 -3.99
C LEU A 4 31.67 46.06 -2.73
N VAL A 5 30.82 45.04 -2.56
CA VAL A 5 31.26 43.65 -2.20
C VAL A 5 30.16 42.65 -2.63
N LEU A 6 29.85 42.56 -3.92
CA LEU A 6 28.88 41.57 -4.43
C LEU A 6 29.21 41.18 -5.89
N LEU A 7 30.48 40.84 -6.13
CA LEU A 7 30.98 40.48 -7.47
C LEU A 7 31.82 39.19 -7.53
N PHE A 8 31.83 38.37 -6.47
CA PHE A 8 32.44 37.04 -6.51
C PHE A 8 31.59 36.09 -5.68
N LEU A 9 30.68 35.37 -6.35
CA LEU A 9 30.12 34.04 -6.01
C LEU A 9 28.80 33.80 -6.79
N PHE A 10 28.82 33.95 -8.12
CA PHE A 10 27.80 33.35 -9.00
C PHE A 10 28.43 33.06 -10.37
N SER A 11 29.25 32.02 -10.43
CA SER A 11 29.63 31.36 -11.67
C SER A 11 29.62 29.86 -11.40
N GLY A 12 28.49 29.22 -11.69
CA GLY A 12 28.37 27.76 -11.57
C GLY A 12 27.04 27.24 -11.04
N ILE A 13 25.91 27.78 -11.49
CA ILE A 13 24.63 27.05 -11.40
C ILE A 13 23.93 27.24 -12.73
N SER A 14 24.04 26.22 -13.59
CA SER A 14 23.25 26.11 -14.81
C SER A 14 21.82 25.77 -14.39
N PHE A 15 20.89 26.72 -14.51
CA PHE A 15 19.47 26.44 -14.46
C PHE A 15 19.10 25.72 -15.76
N THR A 16 19.00 24.39 -15.71
CA THR A 16 18.28 23.64 -16.74
C THR A 16 16.81 23.99 -16.64
N GLN A 17 16.34 24.90 -17.49
CA GLN A 17 14.93 25.05 -17.80
C GLN A 17 14.41 23.69 -18.27
N LEU A 18 13.51 23.10 -17.48
CA LEU A 18 12.62 22.02 -17.90
C LEU A 18 11.74 22.58 -19.03
N SER A 19 12.17 22.36 -20.27
CA SER A 19 11.29 22.49 -21.43
C SER A 19 10.38 21.27 -21.47
N ALA A 20 9.10 21.49 -21.74
CA ALA A 20 8.09 20.45 -21.97
C ALA A 20 8.30 19.75 -23.34
N GLN A 21 9.49 19.23 -23.58
CA GLN A 21 9.83 18.40 -24.74
C GLN A 21 10.47 17.10 -24.27
N SER A 22 9.64 16.21 -23.74
CA SER A 22 9.99 14.79 -23.64
C SER A 22 8.76 13.94 -23.94
N TYR A 23 8.27 14.05 -25.17
CA TYR A 23 7.54 12.97 -25.83
C TYR A 23 8.43 12.41 -26.94
N GLN A 24 8.61 11.09 -26.89
CA GLN A 24 9.36 10.20 -27.80
C GLN A 24 10.01 10.84 -29.05
N ARG A 25 11.36 10.91 -29.04
CA ARG A 25 12.11 10.84 -30.31
C ARG A 25 12.18 9.38 -30.75
N TYR A 26 11.25 8.96 -31.60
CA TYR A 26 11.54 7.85 -32.51
C TYR A 26 12.59 8.35 -33.52
N SER A 27 13.63 7.55 -33.71
CA SER A 27 14.68 7.79 -34.69
C SER A 27 14.11 7.87 -36.10
N ALA A 28 14.29 9.01 -36.77
CA ALA A 28 14.13 9.11 -38.22
C ALA A 28 15.49 9.42 -38.85
N SER A 29 16.19 8.36 -39.26
CA SER A 29 17.12 8.45 -40.37
C SER A 29 16.36 8.07 -41.62
N GLU A 30 16.00 9.03 -42.47
CA GLU A 30 15.87 8.93 -43.94
C GLU A 30 15.24 10.22 -44.51
N SER A 31 15.85 10.71 -45.61
CA SER A 31 15.51 11.83 -46.51
C SER A 31 14.41 12.84 -46.10
N SER A 32 14.76 14.14 -46.07
CA SER A 32 13.81 15.26 -46.11
C SER A 32 13.03 15.26 -47.45
N ALA A 33 11.94 14.52 -47.51
CA ALA A 33 10.93 14.74 -48.54
C ALA A 33 10.25 16.08 -48.25
N GLU A 34 10.28 17.02 -49.21
CA GLU A 34 9.52 18.27 -49.11
C GLU A 34 8.02 17.95 -48.93
N PHE A 35 7.36 18.61 -47.96
CA PHE A 35 5.92 18.45 -47.75
C PHE A 35 5.16 18.91 -49.01
N GLN A 36 4.35 18.02 -49.59
CA GLN A 36 3.64 18.31 -50.83
C GLN A 36 2.18 18.70 -50.57
N TRP A 37 1.83 19.93 -50.94
CA TRP A 37 0.42 20.38 -50.98
C TRP A 37 -0.34 19.74 -52.15
N PRO A 38 -1.68 19.63 -52.06
CA PRO A 38 -2.50 19.03 -53.11
C PRO A 38 -2.25 19.66 -54.48
N ALA A 39 -2.32 18.86 -55.54
CA ALA A 39 -2.23 19.33 -56.93
C ALA A 39 -0.98 20.19 -57.25
N GLY A 40 0.14 19.97 -56.55
CA GLY A 40 1.42 20.65 -56.81
C GLY A 40 1.46 22.12 -56.36
N LYS A 41 0.57 22.54 -55.45
CA LYS A 41 0.53 23.89 -54.89
C LYS A 41 1.78 24.17 -54.06
N LYS A 42 2.20 25.44 -53.99
CA LYS A 42 3.41 25.87 -53.27
C LYS A 42 3.14 26.28 -51.83
N MET A 43 1.91 26.60 -51.47
CA MET A 43 1.51 26.91 -50.09
C MET A 43 0.01 26.72 -49.92
N SER A 44 -0.44 26.71 -48.67
CA SER A 44 -1.86 26.79 -48.31
C SER A 44 -2.20 28.09 -47.57
N LEU A 45 -3.43 28.57 -47.75
CA LEU A 45 -3.94 29.80 -47.16
C LEU A 45 -5.30 29.53 -46.51
N SER A 46 -5.47 29.92 -45.25
CA SER A 46 -6.77 29.89 -44.56
C SER A 46 -7.18 31.29 -44.13
N LEU A 47 -8.47 31.59 -44.29
CA LEU A 47 -9.10 32.80 -43.78
C LEU A 47 -9.92 32.43 -42.56
N THR A 48 -9.68 33.12 -41.44
CA THR A 48 -10.34 32.89 -40.16
C THR A 48 -10.92 34.18 -39.61
N PHE A 49 -12.10 34.09 -39.00
CA PHE A 49 -12.78 35.23 -38.40
C PHE A 49 -13.37 34.88 -37.03
N ASP A 50 -13.17 35.76 -36.05
CA ASP A 50 -13.52 35.50 -34.65
C ASP A 50 -14.83 36.22 -34.23
N ASP A 51 -15.35 35.90 -33.05
CA ASP A 51 -16.50 36.54 -32.38
C ASP A 51 -17.91 36.40 -32.99
N ALA A 52 -18.09 35.77 -34.15
CA ALA A 52 -19.39 35.69 -34.85
C ALA A 52 -20.06 37.06 -35.09
N ARG A 53 -19.32 38.03 -35.62
CA ARG A 53 -19.84 39.40 -35.85
C ARG A 53 -20.91 39.44 -36.94
N LEU A 54 -21.88 40.36 -36.81
CA LEU A 54 -22.99 40.50 -37.77
C LEU A 54 -22.50 40.79 -39.20
N SER A 55 -21.44 41.60 -39.33
CA SER A 55 -20.84 41.97 -40.61
C SER A 55 -20.26 40.76 -41.36
N GLN A 56 -19.83 39.72 -40.65
CA GLN A 56 -19.33 38.48 -41.25
C GLN A 56 -20.43 37.80 -42.07
N ILE A 57 -21.65 37.69 -41.51
CA ILE A 57 -22.81 37.14 -42.23
C ILE A 57 -23.27 38.09 -43.33
N ASP A 58 -23.41 39.38 -43.01
CA ASP A 58 -24.15 40.33 -43.85
C ASP A 58 -23.34 40.83 -45.05
N LYS A 59 -22.01 40.88 -44.92
CA LYS A 59 -21.11 41.48 -45.92
C LYS A 59 -19.98 40.53 -46.29
N GLY A 60 -19.39 39.85 -45.30
CA GLY A 60 -18.22 39.01 -45.50
C GLY A 60 -18.45 37.71 -46.27
N ILE A 61 -19.35 36.86 -45.78
CA ILE A 61 -19.72 35.59 -46.41
C ILE A 61 -20.21 35.79 -47.85
N PRO A 62 -21.06 36.79 -48.17
CA PRO A 62 -21.41 37.08 -49.57
C PRO A 62 -20.20 37.31 -50.49
N VAL A 63 -19.13 37.95 -49.99
CA VAL A 63 -17.88 38.12 -50.76
C VAL A 63 -17.16 36.79 -50.92
N LEU A 64 -17.04 35.98 -49.86
CA LEU A 64 -16.38 34.68 -49.92
C LEU A 64 -17.12 33.69 -50.84
N ASP A 65 -18.44 33.62 -50.71
CA ASP A 65 -19.34 32.78 -51.51
C ASP A 65 -19.28 33.14 -52.99
N LYS A 66 -19.18 34.44 -53.32
CA LYS A 66 -19.03 34.92 -54.71
C LYS A 66 -17.81 34.28 -55.40
N TYR A 67 -16.74 33.99 -54.66
CA TYR A 67 -15.53 33.36 -55.15
C TYR A 67 -15.43 31.87 -54.81
N ASN A 68 -16.47 31.29 -54.18
CA ASN A 68 -16.50 29.94 -53.65
C ASN A 68 -15.31 29.61 -52.71
N VAL A 69 -14.83 30.61 -51.97
CA VAL A 69 -13.74 30.44 -50.99
C VAL A 69 -14.34 30.02 -49.66
N LYS A 70 -13.83 28.94 -49.06
CA LYS A 70 -14.23 28.49 -47.73
C LYS A 70 -13.31 29.08 -46.68
N ALA A 71 -13.93 29.52 -45.58
CA ALA A 71 -13.29 30.20 -44.47
C ALA A 71 -13.76 29.55 -43.16
N THR A 72 -13.05 29.85 -42.09
CA THR A 72 -13.34 29.37 -40.74
C THR A 72 -13.88 30.49 -39.90
N PHE A 73 -15.02 30.29 -39.25
CA PHE A 73 -15.59 31.26 -38.33
C PHE A 73 -15.59 30.68 -36.92
N TYR A 74 -14.82 31.28 -36.03
CA TYR A 74 -14.77 30.92 -34.62
C TYR A 74 -15.87 31.67 -33.89
N VAL A 75 -16.91 30.94 -33.49
CA VAL A 75 -18.16 31.54 -33.01
C VAL A 75 -18.27 31.48 -31.50
N SER A 76 -18.60 32.62 -30.88
CA SER A 76 -19.14 32.66 -29.53
C SER A 76 -20.67 32.46 -29.63
N PRO A 77 -21.26 31.50 -28.89
CA PRO A 77 -22.69 31.19 -28.94
C PRO A 77 -23.62 32.41 -28.85
N ASP A 78 -23.37 33.33 -27.90
CA ASP A 78 -24.20 34.52 -27.67
C ASP A 78 -24.29 35.44 -28.89
N ASN A 79 -23.21 35.55 -29.67
CA ASN A 79 -23.19 36.36 -30.88
C ASN A 79 -23.76 35.60 -32.07
N MET A 80 -23.51 34.29 -32.14
CA MET A 80 -24.02 33.41 -33.18
C MET A 80 -25.57 33.39 -33.20
N GLU A 81 -26.20 33.29 -32.03
CA GLU A 81 -27.66 33.25 -31.88
C GLU A 81 -28.37 34.46 -32.51
N LYS A 82 -27.70 35.62 -32.55
CA LYS A 82 -28.27 36.86 -33.12
C LYS A 82 -28.58 36.76 -34.62
N ARG A 83 -27.92 35.86 -35.36
CA ARG A 83 -28.11 35.64 -36.80
C ARG A 83 -28.01 34.16 -37.20
N ILE A 84 -28.72 33.30 -36.48
CA ILE A 84 -28.61 31.85 -36.64
C ILE A 84 -28.86 31.36 -38.08
N ASP A 85 -29.85 31.90 -38.78
CA ASP A 85 -30.15 31.54 -40.18
C ASP A 85 -28.96 31.79 -41.12
N GLY A 86 -28.19 32.85 -40.84
CA GLY A 86 -26.98 33.19 -41.59
C GLY A 86 -25.87 32.16 -41.37
N TRP A 87 -25.68 31.72 -40.12
CA TRP A 87 -24.70 30.70 -39.76
C TRP A 87 -25.08 29.32 -40.31
N GLN A 88 -26.36 28.94 -40.26
CA GLN A 88 -26.83 27.70 -40.91
C GLN A 88 -26.59 27.72 -42.42
N LYS A 89 -26.77 28.88 -43.07
CA LYS A 89 -26.43 29.06 -44.48
C LYS A 89 -24.92 28.98 -44.73
N ALA A 90 -24.10 29.57 -43.86
CA ALA A 90 -22.64 29.48 -43.93
C ALA A 90 -22.15 28.01 -43.90
N VAL A 91 -22.69 27.22 -42.96
CA VAL A 91 -22.43 25.77 -42.85
C VAL A 91 -22.84 25.05 -44.12
N LYS A 92 -24.05 25.30 -44.63
CA LYS A 92 -24.54 24.68 -45.87
C LYS A 92 -23.67 25.02 -47.08
N ASN A 93 -23.10 26.23 -47.09
CA ASN A 93 -22.17 26.69 -48.11
C ASN A 93 -20.76 26.12 -47.93
N GLY A 94 -20.49 25.34 -46.88
CA GLY A 94 -19.21 24.65 -46.67
C GLY A 94 -18.17 25.47 -45.91
N HIS A 95 -18.56 26.56 -45.25
CA HIS A 95 -17.69 27.24 -44.29
C HIS A 95 -17.54 26.39 -43.03
N GLU A 96 -16.36 26.45 -42.41
CA GLU A 96 -16.11 25.80 -41.13
C GLU A 96 -16.58 26.68 -39.99
N ILE A 97 -17.22 26.06 -38.99
CA ILE A 97 -17.58 26.72 -37.73
C ILE A 97 -16.73 26.12 -36.61
N GLY A 98 -15.86 26.96 -36.03
CA GLY A 98 -14.98 26.62 -34.92
C GLY A 98 -15.51 27.13 -33.58
N ASN A 99 -15.03 26.53 -32.50
CA ASN A 99 -15.37 26.91 -31.13
C ASN A 99 -14.57 28.15 -30.71
N HIS A 100 -15.22 29.13 -30.08
CA HIS A 100 -14.56 30.31 -29.51
C HIS A 100 -14.96 30.55 -28.05
N SER A 101 -15.20 29.48 -27.29
CA SER A 101 -15.77 29.44 -25.93
C SER A 101 -17.17 30.05 -25.81
N VAL A 102 -17.81 29.91 -24.65
CA VAL A 102 -19.13 30.50 -24.38
C VAL A 102 -18.98 32.00 -24.11
N VAL A 103 -18.21 32.35 -23.08
CA VAL A 103 -18.11 33.72 -22.54
C VAL A 103 -16.89 34.48 -23.01
N HIS A 104 -16.02 33.89 -23.85
CA HIS A 104 -14.80 34.51 -24.36
C HIS A 104 -13.86 34.97 -23.22
N PRO A 105 -13.32 34.02 -22.41
CA PRO A 105 -12.39 34.34 -21.33
C PRO A 105 -11.06 34.80 -21.92
N CYS A 106 -10.64 36.02 -21.59
CA CYS A 106 -9.39 36.63 -22.10
C CYS A 106 -8.57 37.17 -20.93
N SER A 107 -7.33 37.58 -21.18
CA SER A 107 -6.44 38.07 -20.14
C SER A 107 -7.04 39.22 -19.33
N GLY A 108 -6.97 39.13 -18.00
CA GLY A 108 -7.38 40.17 -17.06
C GLY A 108 -6.59 41.49 -17.19
N ASN A 109 -5.52 41.49 -18.01
CA ASN A 109 -4.83 42.71 -18.43
C ASN A 109 -5.74 43.66 -19.24
N PHE A 110 -6.76 43.13 -19.92
CA PHE A 110 -7.77 43.93 -20.58
C PHE A 110 -8.90 44.28 -19.61
N SER A 111 -9.20 45.58 -19.46
CA SER A 111 -10.22 46.07 -18.52
C SER A 111 -11.60 45.45 -18.74
N TRP A 112 -11.95 45.15 -19.99
CA TRP A 112 -13.22 44.55 -20.38
C TRP A 112 -13.30 43.03 -20.11
N ALA A 113 -12.17 42.35 -19.87
CA ALA A 113 -12.11 40.90 -19.66
C ALA A 113 -11.99 40.51 -18.18
N ARG A 114 -11.77 41.46 -17.26
CA ARG A 114 -11.46 41.18 -15.84
C ARG A 114 -12.48 40.31 -15.09
N SER A 115 -13.76 40.40 -15.42
CA SER A 115 -14.81 39.59 -14.79
C SER A 115 -14.85 38.14 -15.31
N ARG A 116 -14.05 37.82 -16.33
CA ARG A 116 -13.91 36.52 -16.98
C ARG A 116 -12.44 36.30 -17.35
N ALA A 117 -11.55 36.69 -16.44
CA ALA A 117 -10.12 36.64 -16.66
C ALA A 117 -9.69 35.18 -16.77
N ILE A 118 -9.02 34.84 -17.87
CA ILE A 118 -8.58 33.46 -18.12
C ILE A 118 -7.53 32.98 -17.08
N GLU A 119 -6.85 33.92 -16.42
CA GLU A 119 -5.96 33.64 -15.29
C GLU A 119 -6.70 33.10 -14.05
N ASP A 120 -8.02 33.29 -13.95
CA ASP A 120 -8.87 32.78 -12.86
C ASP A 120 -9.47 31.38 -13.16
N TYR A 121 -9.19 30.79 -14.33
CA TYR A 121 -9.69 29.47 -14.71
C TYR A 121 -8.75 28.34 -14.30
N THR A 122 -9.31 27.20 -13.91
CA THR A 122 -8.63 25.90 -13.90
C THR A 122 -8.81 25.16 -15.24
N LEU A 123 -8.03 24.08 -15.47
CA LEU A 123 -8.18 23.27 -16.69
C LEU A 123 -9.58 22.66 -16.78
N HIS A 124 -10.19 22.34 -15.63
CA HIS A 124 -11.54 21.82 -15.56
C HIS A 124 -12.57 22.87 -15.95
N ASP A 125 -12.46 24.10 -15.42
CA ASP A 125 -13.36 25.20 -15.80
C ASP A 125 -13.31 25.47 -17.30
N MET A 126 -12.11 25.44 -17.88
CA MET A 126 -11.95 25.60 -19.33
C MET A 126 -12.52 24.43 -20.11
N TYR A 127 -12.33 23.18 -19.66
CA TYR A 127 -12.94 22.02 -20.32
C TYR A 127 -14.47 22.17 -20.36
N SER A 128 -15.10 22.51 -19.23
CA SER A 128 -16.55 22.72 -19.14
C SER A 128 -17.04 23.86 -20.03
N GLU A 129 -16.29 24.97 -20.08
CA GLU A 129 -16.54 26.10 -20.96
C GLU A 129 -16.53 25.68 -22.44
N LEU A 130 -15.50 24.94 -22.87
CA LEU A 130 -15.33 24.49 -24.25
C LEU A 130 -16.36 23.44 -24.65
N ASP A 131 -16.64 22.46 -23.78
CA ASP A 131 -17.67 21.46 -24.01
C ASP A 131 -19.06 22.10 -24.11
N SER A 132 -19.38 23.05 -23.22
CA SER A 132 -20.65 23.79 -23.28
C SER A 132 -20.82 24.53 -24.61
N ALA A 133 -19.79 25.26 -25.06
CA ALA A 133 -19.82 25.92 -26.37
C ALA A 133 -20.02 24.91 -27.52
N THR A 134 -19.34 23.77 -27.47
CA THR A 134 -19.48 22.69 -28.46
C THR A 134 -20.91 22.13 -28.49
N GLN A 135 -21.51 21.85 -27.33
CA GLN A 135 -22.89 21.36 -27.27
C GLN A 135 -23.89 22.39 -27.80
N ILE A 136 -23.70 23.68 -27.49
CA ILE A 136 -24.58 24.75 -28.00
C ILE A 136 -24.48 24.85 -29.52
N ILE A 137 -23.25 24.89 -30.07
CA ILE A 137 -23.05 24.92 -31.53
C ILE A 137 -23.67 23.70 -32.19
N LYS A 138 -23.47 22.50 -31.61
CA LYS A 138 -24.06 21.26 -32.10
C LYS A 138 -25.58 21.29 -32.11
N ASN A 139 -26.20 21.80 -31.07
CA ASN A 139 -27.66 21.89 -30.96
C ASN A 139 -28.24 22.91 -31.95
N LEU A 140 -27.55 24.03 -32.17
CA LEU A 140 -28.07 25.12 -33.00
C LEU A 140 -27.78 24.97 -34.51
N LEU A 141 -26.62 24.39 -34.86
CA LEU A 141 -26.14 24.27 -36.24
C LEU A 141 -26.07 22.82 -36.76
N GLY A 142 -26.26 21.82 -35.91
CA GLY A 142 -26.24 20.41 -36.31
C GLY A 142 -24.86 19.86 -36.66
N LEU A 143 -23.78 20.49 -36.20
CA LEU A 143 -22.39 20.06 -36.43
C LEU A 143 -21.56 20.14 -35.15
N THR A 144 -20.50 19.34 -35.07
CA THR A 144 -19.50 19.45 -33.99
C THR A 144 -18.31 20.29 -34.48
N PRO A 145 -17.89 21.35 -33.77
CA PRO A 145 -16.71 22.11 -34.13
C PRO A 145 -15.44 21.25 -34.09
N ASN A 146 -14.61 21.33 -35.14
CA ASN A 146 -13.35 20.58 -35.23
C ASN A 146 -12.13 21.43 -34.89
N SER A 147 -12.28 22.75 -34.81
CA SER A 147 -11.19 23.66 -34.46
C SER A 147 -11.60 24.65 -33.38
N TYR A 148 -10.62 25.17 -32.67
CA TYR A 148 -10.77 26.17 -31.62
C TYR A 148 -9.88 27.38 -31.88
N ALA A 149 -10.34 28.57 -31.52
CA ALA A 149 -9.52 29.78 -31.48
C ALA A 149 -9.29 30.23 -30.05
N TYR A 150 -8.02 30.37 -29.66
CA TYR A 150 -7.65 30.90 -28.36
C TYR A 150 -8.03 32.39 -28.27
N PRO A 151 -8.93 32.78 -27.34
CA PRO A 151 -9.23 34.19 -27.09
C PRO A 151 -7.95 34.99 -26.87
N CYS A 152 -7.78 36.06 -27.65
CA CYS A 152 -6.62 36.94 -27.58
C CYS A 152 -5.26 36.21 -27.77
N GLY A 153 -5.25 34.97 -28.30
CA GLY A 153 -4.05 34.15 -28.48
C GLY A 153 -3.47 33.52 -27.19
N GLN A 154 -4.19 33.57 -26.07
CA GLN A 154 -3.68 33.08 -24.78
C GLN A 154 -3.71 31.55 -24.68
N THR A 155 -2.55 30.92 -24.47
CA THR A 155 -2.40 29.46 -24.36
C THR A 155 -2.14 28.96 -22.93
N PHE A 156 -2.22 29.85 -21.94
CA PHE A 156 -2.04 29.52 -20.52
C PHE A 156 -3.23 29.99 -19.67
N ILE A 157 -3.52 29.23 -18.60
CA ILE A 157 -4.48 29.58 -17.55
C ILE A 157 -3.84 29.53 -16.18
N GLY A 158 -4.52 30.06 -15.17
CA GLY A 158 -4.07 30.09 -13.78
C GLY A 158 -3.11 31.25 -13.47
N LYS A 159 -2.87 31.48 -12.18
CA LYS A 159 -1.98 32.55 -11.68
C LYS A 159 -0.69 31.98 -11.08
N ALA A 160 0.43 32.64 -11.36
CA ALA A 160 1.73 32.39 -10.73
C ALA A 160 2.17 30.91 -10.76
N LYS A 161 2.18 30.22 -9.61
CA LYS A 161 2.63 28.81 -9.50
C LYS A 161 1.61 27.82 -10.06
N GLU A 162 0.38 28.25 -10.30
CA GLU A 162 -0.72 27.43 -10.81
C GLU A 162 -0.87 27.55 -12.33
N THR A 163 0.01 28.29 -13.00
CA THR A 163 -0.04 28.47 -14.45
C THR A 163 0.11 27.14 -15.18
N LYS A 164 -0.87 26.76 -16.00
CA LYS A 164 -0.86 25.53 -16.81
C LYS A 164 -1.10 25.86 -18.29
N SER A 165 -0.50 25.06 -19.18
CA SER A 165 -0.75 25.16 -20.62
C SER A 165 -2.13 24.60 -20.97
N LEU A 166 -2.86 25.32 -21.82
CA LEU A 166 -4.12 24.89 -22.43
C LEU A 166 -3.92 23.94 -23.60
N VAL A 167 -2.73 23.93 -24.21
CA VAL A 167 -2.47 23.20 -25.45
C VAL A 167 -2.83 21.71 -25.36
N PRO A 168 -2.51 20.97 -24.27
CA PRO A 168 -2.93 19.57 -24.13
C PRO A 168 -4.46 19.39 -24.08
N LEU A 169 -5.18 20.33 -23.46
CA LEU A 169 -6.64 20.33 -23.40
C LEU A 169 -7.25 20.59 -24.79
N ILE A 170 -6.72 21.56 -25.53
CA ILE A 170 -7.20 21.84 -26.90
C ILE A 170 -6.90 20.67 -27.83
N SER A 171 -5.72 20.05 -27.70
CA SER A 171 -5.34 18.86 -28.47
C SER A 171 -6.28 17.68 -28.21
N SER A 172 -6.82 17.54 -26.99
CA SER A 172 -7.76 16.46 -26.67
C SER A 172 -9.20 16.70 -27.12
N MET A 173 -9.58 17.96 -27.36
CA MET A 173 -10.96 18.34 -27.72
C MET A 173 -11.14 18.69 -29.19
N PHE A 174 -10.11 19.18 -29.88
CA PHE A 174 -10.21 19.71 -31.24
C PHE A 174 -9.10 19.17 -32.13
N GLU A 175 -9.35 19.08 -33.43
CA GLU A 175 -8.33 18.71 -34.40
C GLU A 175 -7.26 19.80 -34.56
N SER A 176 -7.64 21.06 -34.33
CA SER A 176 -6.70 22.18 -34.35
C SER A 176 -7.07 23.33 -33.41
N GLY A 177 -6.06 24.05 -32.95
CA GLY A 177 -6.19 25.22 -32.08
C GLY A 177 -5.41 26.41 -32.64
N ARG A 178 -6.09 27.50 -32.99
CA ARG A 178 -5.50 28.67 -33.65
C ARG A 178 -5.25 29.82 -32.67
N THR A 179 -3.99 30.20 -32.52
CA THR A 179 -3.55 31.39 -31.76
C THR A 179 -3.67 32.67 -32.59
N TRP A 180 -3.41 33.83 -31.99
CA TRP A 180 -3.53 35.16 -32.62
C TRP A 180 -2.27 36.01 -32.35
N MET A 181 -1.92 36.93 -33.27
CA MET A 181 -0.72 37.79 -33.29
C MET A 181 0.64 37.06 -33.39
N ALA A 182 0.73 36.05 -34.25
CA ALA A 182 2.03 35.42 -34.55
C ALA A 182 2.82 36.15 -35.65
N GLU A 183 4.14 35.96 -35.67
CA GLU A 183 5.06 36.60 -36.64
C GLU A 183 5.46 35.71 -37.83
N ALA A 184 5.10 34.42 -37.81
CA ALA A 184 5.51 33.43 -38.81
C ALA A 184 4.39 32.45 -39.21
N PRO A 185 4.36 31.98 -40.49
CA PRO A 185 3.38 31.02 -40.97
C PRO A 185 3.72 29.61 -40.44
N ASN A 186 2.77 28.68 -40.58
CA ASN A 186 2.89 27.34 -40.03
C ASN A 186 3.69 26.44 -40.96
N ASP A 187 4.80 25.88 -40.48
CA ASP A 187 5.52 24.84 -41.22
C ASP A 187 4.69 23.54 -41.20
N PRO A 188 4.22 23.03 -42.35
CA PRO A 188 3.37 21.85 -42.41
C PRO A 188 4.08 20.55 -42.04
N VAL A 189 5.40 20.54 -41.80
CA VAL A 189 6.11 19.39 -41.23
C VAL A 189 6.14 19.44 -39.71
N TYR A 190 6.22 20.64 -39.11
CA TYR A 190 6.53 20.78 -37.68
C TYR A 190 5.49 21.52 -36.83
N CYS A 191 4.52 22.23 -37.40
CA CYS A 191 3.56 22.99 -36.61
C CYS A 191 2.73 22.08 -35.69
N ASP A 192 2.48 22.52 -34.45
CA ASP A 192 1.58 21.84 -33.52
C ASP A 192 0.14 22.14 -33.92
N MET A 193 -0.65 21.10 -34.24
CA MET A 193 -2.04 21.27 -34.65
C MET A 193 -2.88 21.95 -33.56
N ALA A 194 -2.60 21.69 -32.28
CA ALA A 194 -3.31 22.31 -31.17
C ALA A 194 -2.88 23.77 -30.91
N GLN A 195 -1.86 24.27 -31.63
CA GLN A 195 -1.31 25.61 -31.47
C GLN A 195 -0.82 26.22 -32.80
N ILE A 196 -1.64 26.15 -33.84
CA ILE A 196 -1.33 26.78 -35.13
C ILE A 196 -1.32 28.32 -34.99
N THR A 197 -0.44 28.98 -35.73
CA THR A 197 -0.26 30.43 -35.68
C THR A 197 -1.23 31.17 -36.60
N GLY A 198 -1.97 32.14 -36.05
CA GLY A 198 -2.80 33.08 -36.81
C GLY A 198 -2.14 34.46 -36.93
N MET A 199 -2.15 35.03 -38.13
CA MET A 199 -1.63 36.37 -38.42
C MET A 199 -2.76 37.37 -38.59
N GLU A 200 -2.58 38.56 -38.01
CA GLU A 200 -3.58 39.64 -38.08
C GLU A 200 -3.85 40.09 -39.53
N MET A 201 -5.14 40.21 -39.88
CA MET A 201 -5.61 40.71 -41.16
C MET A 201 -6.30 42.08 -41.06
N ASP A 202 -6.85 42.39 -39.89
CA ASP A 202 -7.59 43.63 -39.65
C ASP A 202 -6.73 44.88 -39.92
N GLY A 203 -7.34 45.88 -40.56
CA GLY A 203 -6.68 47.15 -40.92
C GLY A 203 -5.59 47.06 -41.99
N LYS A 204 -5.24 45.88 -42.51
CA LYS A 204 -4.20 45.72 -43.53
C LYS A 204 -4.76 45.87 -44.95
N SER A 205 -3.97 46.54 -45.80
CA SER A 205 -4.23 46.56 -47.24
C SER A 205 -3.81 45.24 -47.89
N PHE A 206 -4.31 44.96 -49.10
CA PHE A 206 -3.91 43.78 -49.85
C PHE A 206 -2.39 43.69 -50.06
N GLU A 207 -1.70 44.81 -50.32
CA GLU A 207 -0.24 44.81 -50.51
C GLU A 207 0.51 44.34 -49.25
N GLN A 208 0.00 44.70 -48.06
CA GLN A 208 0.58 44.25 -46.80
C GLN A 208 0.33 42.75 -46.57
N ILE A 209 -0.85 42.25 -46.93
CA ILE A 209 -1.16 40.82 -46.85
C ILE A 209 -0.36 40.02 -47.89
N LYS A 210 -0.15 40.56 -49.08
CA LYS A 210 0.63 39.93 -50.14
C LYS A 210 2.06 39.63 -49.69
N ILE A 211 2.68 40.51 -48.90
CA ILE A 211 4.01 40.26 -48.31
C ILE A 211 4.01 39.00 -47.44
N LEU A 212 2.93 38.75 -46.67
CA LEU A 212 2.80 37.54 -45.85
C LEU A 212 2.59 36.29 -46.71
N ILE A 213 1.76 36.40 -47.75
CA ILE A 213 1.54 35.33 -48.74
C ILE A 213 2.85 34.96 -49.44
N ASP A 214 3.62 35.95 -49.91
CA ASP A 214 4.90 35.71 -50.61
C ASP A 214 5.92 35.03 -49.68
N LYS A 215 5.96 35.40 -48.39
CA LYS A 215 6.81 34.74 -47.38
C LYS A 215 6.41 33.29 -47.13
N ALA A 216 5.12 33.01 -46.97
CA ALA A 216 4.61 31.65 -46.79
C ALA A 216 4.87 30.79 -48.05
N LYS A 217 4.67 31.37 -49.24
CA LYS A 217 4.95 30.71 -50.52
C LYS A 217 6.44 30.36 -50.68
N ALA A 218 7.35 31.23 -50.25
CA ALA A 218 8.79 30.98 -50.32
C ALA A 218 9.26 29.81 -49.44
N THR A 219 8.48 29.46 -48.43
CA THR A 219 8.82 28.45 -47.41
C THR A 219 7.93 27.22 -47.46
N GLY A 220 7.02 27.11 -48.42
CA GLY A 220 6.09 25.99 -48.49
C GLY A 220 5.06 25.96 -47.35
N SER A 221 4.90 27.06 -46.61
CA SER A 221 4.17 27.08 -45.34
C SER A 221 2.67 27.28 -45.49
N TRP A 222 1.93 26.96 -44.43
CA TRP A 222 0.51 27.24 -44.30
C TRP A 222 0.28 28.59 -43.61
N LEU A 223 -0.28 29.55 -44.34
CA LEU A 223 -0.62 30.87 -43.81
C LEU A 223 -2.08 30.89 -43.31
N VAL A 224 -2.29 31.25 -42.05
CA VAL A 224 -3.62 31.47 -41.49
C VAL A 224 -3.79 32.95 -41.19
N LEU A 225 -4.74 33.60 -41.84
CA LEU A 225 -5.09 35.01 -41.63
C LEU A 225 -6.30 35.10 -40.68
N ALA A 226 -6.22 35.97 -39.69
CA ALA A 226 -7.20 36.16 -38.63
C ALA A 226 -7.73 37.60 -38.64
N GLY A 227 -9.04 37.75 -38.76
CA GLY A 227 -9.76 39.03 -38.65
C GLY A 227 -10.97 38.94 -37.74
N HIS A 228 -11.65 40.06 -37.52
CA HIS A 228 -12.88 40.10 -36.72
C HIS A 228 -14.06 40.65 -37.54
N GLU A 229 -14.22 41.97 -37.64
CA GLU A 229 -15.30 42.59 -38.42
C GLU A 229 -14.96 42.57 -39.93
N MET A 230 -15.98 42.61 -40.80
CA MET A 230 -15.82 42.61 -42.26
C MET A 230 -16.60 43.76 -42.89
N ASP A 231 -15.95 44.91 -43.09
CA ASP A 231 -16.59 46.14 -43.55
C ASP A 231 -15.66 47.05 -44.39
N GLU A 232 -16.13 48.23 -44.78
CA GLU A 232 -15.35 49.24 -45.50
C GLU A 232 -14.29 49.94 -44.63
N GLY A 233 -14.37 49.80 -43.30
CA GLY A 233 -13.40 50.32 -42.33
C GLY A 233 -13.94 50.27 -40.90
N GLY A 234 -13.06 50.41 -39.90
CA GLY A 234 -13.41 50.35 -38.48
C GLY A 234 -12.29 49.75 -37.61
N ASP A 235 -12.50 49.74 -36.29
CA ASP A 235 -11.61 49.05 -35.36
C ASP A 235 -11.76 47.53 -35.52
N GLN A 236 -10.64 46.79 -35.48
CA GLN A 236 -10.60 45.34 -35.71
C GLN A 236 -11.40 44.89 -36.94
N THR A 237 -11.26 45.64 -38.05
CA THR A 237 -12.01 45.40 -39.28
C THR A 237 -11.11 44.93 -40.41
N THR A 238 -11.42 43.77 -40.96
CA THR A 238 -10.90 43.30 -42.24
C THR A 238 -11.63 44.03 -43.36
N LEU A 239 -10.88 44.79 -44.15
CA LEU A 239 -11.42 45.57 -45.26
C LEU A 239 -11.99 44.63 -46.34
N LEU A 240 -13.25 44.83 -46.73
CA LEU A 240 -13.89 44.03 -47.79
C LEU A 240 -13.11 44.08 -49.12
N THR A 241 -12.47 45.22 -49.42
CA THR A 241 -11.60 45.39 -50.59
C THR A 241 -10.35 44.53 -50.51
N THR A 242 -9.73 44.44 -49.34
CA THR A 242 -8.60 43.53 -49.08
C THR A 242 -9.04 42.09 -49.21
N LEU A 243 -10.15 41.70 -48.59
CA LEU A 243 -10.68 40.34 -48.64
C LEU A 243 -10.96 39.89 -50.08
N GLU A 244 -11.65 40.71 -50.86
CA GLU A 244 -11.95 40.41 -52.26
C GLU A 244 -10.66 40.30 -53.10
N ALA A 245 -9.64 41.13 -52.83
CA ALA A 245 -8.35 41.04 -53.48
C ALA A 245 -7.59 39.74 -53.13
N ILE A 246 -7.64 39.30 -51.86
CA ILE A 246 -7.08 38.02 -51.43
C ILE A 246 -7.73 36.86 -52.16
N CYS A 247 -9.07 36.82 -52.24
CA CYS A 247 -9.79 35.76 -52.95
C CYS A 247 -9.39 35.70 -54.43
N LYS A 248 -9.35 36.84 -55.13
CA LYS A 248 -8.91 36.91 -56.54
C LYS A 248 -7.48 36.42 -56.71
N TYR A 249 -6.58 36.85 -55.83
CA TYR A 249 -5.17 36.49 -55.90
C TYR A 249 -4.93 35.00 -55.63
N ALA A 250 -5.56 34.44 -54.60
CA ALA A 250 -5.40 33.04 -54.23
C ALA A 250 -5.99 32.07 -55.27
N LEU A 251 -7.04 32.48 -55.96
CA LEU A 251 -7.71 31.67 -56.99
C LEU A 251 -7.03 31.73 -58.36
N ASP A 252 -6.18 32.71 -58.62
CA ASP A 252 -5.38 32.75 -59.84
C ASP A 252 -4.42 31.53 -59.86
N PRO A 253 -4.54 30.61 -60.83
CA PRO A 253 -3.70 29.42 -60.90
C PRO A 253 -2.20 29.74 -60.94
N ALA A 254 -1.80 30.89 -61.49
CA ALA A 254 -0.41 31.33 -61.57
C ALA A 254 0.22 31.57 -60.19
N ASN A 255 -0.60 31.80 -59.16
CA ASN A 255 -0.12 32.03 -57.80
C ASN A 255 0.09 30.72 -57.02
N GLU A 256 -0.33 29.56 -57.52
CA GLU A 256 -0.05 28.23 -56.93
C GLU A 256 -0.45 28.09 -55.45
N ILE A 257 -1.51 28.78 -55.02
CA ILE A 257 -2.04 28.73 -53.63
C ILE A 257 -3.19 27.72 -53.56
N TRP A 258 -3.22 26.92 -52.48
CA TRP A 258 -4.41 26.19 -52.05
C TRP A 258 -5.11 26.98 -50.95
N ILE A 259 -6.24 27.59 -51.27
CA ILE A 259 -7.05 28.32 -50.28
C ILE A 259 -8.21 27.43 -49.80
N ASP A 260 -8.32 27.23 -48.49
CA ASP A 260 -9.37 26.42 -47.87
C ASP A 260 -9.56 26.77 -46.38
N ASN A 261 -10.59 26.22 -45.75
CA ASN A 261 -10.80 26.37 -44.31
C ASN A 261 -9.74 25.61 -43.47
N VAL A 262 -9.70 25.88 -42.17
CA VAL A 262 -8.64 25.38 -41.28
C VAL A 262 -8.74 23.87 -41.12
N HIS A 263 -9.94 23.32 -40.95
CA HIS A 263 -10.19 21.89 -40.82
C HIS A 263 -9.70 21.10 -42.05
N SER A 264 -10.02 21.55 -43.28
CA SER A 264 -9.58 20.90 -44.52
C SER A 264 -8.05 20.82 -44.60
N ILE A 265 -7.36 21.91 -44.28
CA ILE A 265 -5.90 21.97 -44.35
C ILE A 265 -5.26 21.20 -43.20
N ALA A 266 -5.74 21.35 -41.96
CA ALA A 266 -5.25 20.61 -40.80
C ALA A 266 -5.38 19.10 -41.00
N LYS A 267 -6.56 18.65 -41.47
CA LYS A 267 -6.79 17.24 -41.79
C LYS A 267 -5.80 16.72 -42.82
N TYR A 268 -5.58 17.45 -43.92
CA TYR A 268 -4.60 17.06 -44.93
C TYR A 268 -3.17 16.97 -44.37
N VAL A 269 -2.76 17.94 -43.55
CA VAL A 269 -1.43 17.94 -42.92
C VAL A 269 -1.27 16.72 -42.02
N ARG A 270 -2.25 16.42 -41.17
CA ARG A 270 -2.22 15.26 -40.27
C ARG A 270 -2.18 13.93 -41.02
N GLU A 271 -3.00 13.78 -42.06
CA GLU A 271 -2.99 12.60 -42.93
C GLU A 271 -1.64 12.40 -43.61
N LYS A 272 -0.96 13.48 -44.00
CA LYS A 272 0.39 13.42 -44.59
C LYS A 272 1.49 13.13 -43.58
N ARG A 273 1.32 13.51 -42.32
CA ARG A 273 2.26 13.23 -41.23
C ARG A 273 2.08 11.84 -40.61
N GLY A 274 0.89 11.24 -40.73
CA GLY A 274 0.53 10.04 -39.99
C GLY A 274 0.12 10.32 -38.53
N ASP A 275 -0.32 11.55 -38.23
CA ASP A 275 -0.76 11.95 -36.90
C ASP A 275 -2.16 11.37 -36.62
N PHE A 276 -2.27 10.34 -35.75
CA PHE A 276 -3.56 9.77 -35.32
C PHE A 276 -4.41 10.80 -34.53
N SER A 277 -5.74 10.63 -34.52
CA SER A 277 -6.66 11.62 -33.93
C SER A 277 -6.92 11.39 -32.44
N PHE A 278 -6.97 12.47 -31.63
CA PHE A 278 -7.41 12.40 -30.22
C PHE A 278 -8.86 11.92 -30.06
N SER A 279 -9.68 12.00 -31.12
CA SER A 279 -11.04 11.41 -31.10
C SER A 279 -11.05 9.88 -31.02
N GLU A 280 -9.89 9.23 -31.16
CA GLU A 280 -9.71 7.78 -31.00
C GLU A 280 -9.19 7.39 -29.60
N MET A 281 -8.90 8.36 -28.72
CA MET A 281 -8.45 8.10 -27.35
C MET A 281 -9.65 7.84 -26.44
N LEU A 282 -9.63 6.71 -25.71
CA LEU A 282 -10.63 6.41 -24.70
C LEU A 282 -10.57 7.45 -23.57
N GLN A 283 -11.72 7.87 -23.04
CA GLN A 283 -11.77 9.02 -22.13
C GLN A 283 -11.06 8.71 -20.79
N TYR A 284 -11.04 7.46 -20.30
CA TYR A 284 -10.23 7.13 -19.12
C TYR A 284 -8.72 7.34 -19.34
N GLN A 285 -8.24 7.44 -20.58
CA GLN A 285 -6.84 7.75 -20.87
C GLN A 285 -6.57 9.26 -20.89
N ASN A 286 -7.62 10.08 -20.83
CA ASN A 286 -7.50 11.53 -20.79
C ASN A 286 -7.02 11.99 -19.40
N PRO A 287 -5.79 12.52 -19.28
CA PRO A 287 -5.23 12.94 -18.01
C PRO A 287 -5.89 14.22 -17.43
N VAL A 288 -6.81 14.86 -18.18
CA VAL A 288 -7.60 16.00 -17.70
C VAL A 288 -8.76 15.56 -16.80
N LEU A 289 -9.26 14.33 -16.99
CA LEU A 289 -10.33 13.79 -16.15
C LEU A 289 -9.79 13.41 -14.77
N THR A 290 -10.64 13.57 -13.76
CA THR A 290 -10.35 13.05 -12.41
C THR A 290 -10.31 11.52 -12.43
N ASP A 291 -9.57 10.90 -11.50
CA ASP A 291 -9.50 9.45 -11.42
C ASP A 291 -10.89 8.81 -11.28
N ASP A 292 -11.79 9.40 -10.49
CA ASP A 292 -13.18 8.91 -10.38
C ASP A 292 -13.91 8.93 -11.72
N GLN A 293 -13.79 10.00 -12.52
CA GLN A 293 -14.40 10.05 -13.86
C GLN A 293 -13.80 9.01 -14.81
N ARG A 294 -12.48 8.80 -14.74
CA ARG A 294 -11.77 7.79 -15.53
C ARG A 294 -12.20 6.38 -15.14
N ILE A 295 -12.41 6.12 -13.84
CA ILE A 295 -12.91 4.84 -13.32
C ILE A 295 -14.34 4.58 -13.81
N GLU A 296 -15.25 5.55 -13.70
CA GLU A 296 -16.63 5.35 -14.17
C GLU A 296 -16.71 5.11 -15.69
N GLU A 297 -15.90 5.84 -16.48
CA GLU A 297 -15.83 5.59 -17.92
C GLU A 297 -15.32 4.17 -18.21
N LEU A 298 -14.24 3.76 -17.55
CA LEU A 298 -13.66 2.43 -17.71
C LEU A 298 -14.68 1.33 -17.35
N ILE A 299 -15.39 1.46 -16.24
CA ILE A 299 -16.44 0.50 -15.82
C ILE A 299 -17.57 0.43 -16.86
N SER A 300 -17.96 1.57 -17.44
CA SER A 300 -19.06 1.64 -18.41
C SER A 300 -18.75 0.91 -19.72
N ILE A 301 -17.48 0.82 -20.10
CA ILE A 301 -17.01 0.17 -21.34
C ILE A 301 -16.44 -1.24 -21.11
N MET A 302 -16.39 -1.71 -19.87
CA MET A 302 -15.98 -3.08 -19.53
C MET A 302 -17.11 -4.08 -19.76
N THR A 303 -16.77 -5.19 -20.40
CA THR A 303 -17.61 -6.39 -20.48
C THR A 303 -17.69 -7.07 -19.11
N LEU A 304 -18.72 -7.91 -18.89
CA LEU A 304 -18.82 -8.70 -17.66
C LEU A 304 -17.58 -9.59 -17.45
N LYS A 305 -17.01 -10.18 -18.51
CA LYS A 305 -15.80 -11.00 -18.43
C LYS A 305 -14.59 -10.20 -17.95
N GLU A 306 -14.41 -8.97 -18.44
CA GLU A 306 -13.33 -8.07 -17.97
C GLU A 306 -13.57 -7.64 -16.52
N LYS A 307 -14.82 -7.35 -16.13
CA LYS A 307 -15.18 -7.01 -14.74
C LYS A 307 -14.85 -8.16 -13.79
N ILE A 308 -15.29 -9.37 -14.11
CA ILE A 308 -14.98 -10.56 -13.32
C ILE A 308 -13.48 -10.86 -13.32
N GLY A 309 -12.77 -10.67 -14.44
CA GLY A 309 -11.31 -10.75 -14.48
C GLY A 309 -10.64 -9.88 -13.42
N GLN A 310 -11.08 -8.62 -13.27
CA GLN A 310 -10.56 -7.70 -12.27
C GLN A 310 -10.79 -8.15 -10.81
N LEU A 311 -11.76 -9.03 -10.54
CA LEU A 311 -12.07 -9.54 -9.20
C LEU A 311 -11.30 -10.81 -8.80
N ASN A 312 -10.36 -11.23 -9.63
CA ASN A 312 -9.56 -12.44 -9.40
C ASN A 312 -8.08 -12.11 -9.35
N PHE A 313 -7.45 -12.47 -8.23
CA PHE A 313 -6.00 -12.49 -8.09
C PHE A 313 -5.54 -13.93 -8.20
N VAL A 314 -4.83 -14.24 -9.29
CA VAL A 314 -4.41 -15.62 -9.54
C VAL A 314 -3.28 -15.98 -8.57
N PRO A 315 -3.43 -17.07 -7.78
CA PRO A 315 -2.39 -17.50 -6.88
C PRO A 315 -1.21 -18.09 -7.66
N GLY A 316 0.02 -17.90 -7.19
CA GLY A 316 1.18 -18.64 -7.70
C GLY A 316 1.22 -20.11 -7.28
N SER A 317 0.41 -20.49 -6.29
CA SER A 317 0.44 -21.79 -5.64
C SER A 317 -0.61 -22.79 -6.16
N ARG A 318 -0.32 -24.07 -5.86
CA ARG A 318 -0.99 -25.35 -6.19
C ARG A 318 -2.37 -25.29 -6.85
N GLY A 319 -2.37 -25.69 -8.13
CA GLY A 319 -3.47 -26.34 -8.83
C GLY A 319 -2.92 -27.00 -10.09
N LYS A 320 -3.46 -28.15 -10.52
CA LYS A 320 -3.11 -28.74 -11.84
C LYS A 320 -3.35 -27.77 -13.01
N GLU A 321 -4.09 -26.70 -12.73
CA GLU A 321 -4.63 -25.72 -13.66
C GLU A 321 -3.64 -24.62 -14.04
N LEU A 322 -2.68 -24.30 -13.17
CA LEU A 322 -1.53 -23.45 -13.51
C LEU A 322 -0.41 -24.25 -14.20
N GLY A 323 -0.41 -25.57 -14.04
CA GLY A 323 0.66 -26.44 -14.51
C GLY A 323 1.46 -27.08 -13.38
N ASN A 324 2.15 -28.16 -13.73
CA ASN A 324 2.94 -28.97 -12.80
C ASN A 324 4.40 -28.54 -12.72
N SER A 325 4.94 -27.87 -13.76
CA SER A 325 6.29 -27.29 -13.75
C SER A 325 6.27 -25.77 -13.53
N ILE A 326 7.42 -25.19 -13.17
CA ILE A 326 7.57 -23.74 -13.03
C ILE A 326 7.29 -23.05 -14.37
N GLU A 327 7.79 -23.61 -15.47
CA GLU A 327 7.63 -23.08 -16.82
C GLU A 327 6.16 -23.06 -17.26
N GLU A 328 5.42 -24.15 -17.01
CA GLU A 328 3.98 -24.21 -17.29
C GLU A 328 3.21 -23.14 -16.50
N ARG A 329 3.57 -22.94 -15.22
CA ARG A 329 2.97 -21.92 -14.36
C ARG A 329 3.27 -20.50 -14.81
N MET A 330 4.50 -20.23 -15.25
CA MET A 330 4.87 -18.94 -15.83
C MET A 330 4.05 -18.65 -17.09
N GLU A 331 3.90 -19.65 -17.96
CA GLU A 331 3.08 -19.50 -19.17
C GLU A 331 1.60 -19.27 -18.84
N SER A 332 1.06 -20.00 -17.85
CA SER A 332 -0.29 -19.77 -17.36
C SER A 332 -0.47 -18.34 -16.83
N CYS A 333 0.52 -17.81 -16.08
CA CYS A 333 0.49 -16.42 -15.62
C CYS A 333 0.45 -15.42 -16.79
N ARG A 334 1.21 -15.65 -17.87
CA ARG A 334 1.14 -14.81 -19.09
C ARG A 334 -0.25 -14.84 -19.71
N ASN A 335 -0.83 -16.03 -19.85
CA ASN A 335 -2.17 -16.19 -20.40
C ASN A 335 -3.25 -15.55 -19.53
N PHE A 336 -3.08 -15.58 -18.20
CA PHE A 336 -3.99 -14.87 -17.29
C PHE A 336 -3.90 -13.36 -17.43
N ALA A 337 -2.67 -12.82 -17.48
CA ALA A 337 -2.45 -11.40 -17.71
C ALA A 337 -3.09 -10.94 -19.04
N GLU A 338 -3.06 -11.78 -20.08
CA GLU A 338 -3.67 -11.50 -21.38
C GLU A 338 -5.18 -11.75 -21.41
N GLY A 339 -5.71 -12.58 -20.50
CA GLY A 339 -7.11 -13.04 -20.52
C GLY A 339 -7.38 -14.18 -21.50
N THR A 340 -6.37 -14.99 -21.84
CA THR A 340 -6.44 -16.06 -22.84
C THR A 340 -6.39 -17.46 -22.24
N GLN A 341 -6.17 -17.60 -20.92
CA GLN A 341 -6.06 -18.92 -20.29
C GLN A 341 -7.31 -19.79 -20.48
N THR A 342 -8.49 -19.17 -20.51
CA THR A 342 -9.76 -19.84 -20.79
C THR A 342 -10.66 -18.93 -21.62
N GLU A 343 -11.58 -19.50 -22.41
CA GLU A 343 -12.50 -18.72 -23.25
C GLU A 343 -13.49 -17.85 -22.45
N ASP A 344 -13.67 -18.15 -21.17
CA ASP A 344 -14.73 -17.57 -20.35
C ASP A 344 -14.31 -16.41 -19.43
N ILE A 345 -13.02 -16.07 -19.38
CA ILE A 345 -12.50 -15.00 -18.51
C ILE A 345 -11.94 -13.83 -19.32
N GLY A 346 -11.99 -12.63 -18.73
CA GLY A 346 -11.22 -11.48 -19.22
C GLY A 346 -9.83 -11.42 -18.58
N PRO A 347 -9.02 -10.40 -18.94
CA PRO A 347 -7.74 -10.13 -18.28
C PRO A 347 -7.90 -9.99 -16.76
N ILE A 348 -7.02 -10.64 -16.01
CA ILE A 348 -7.12 -10.70 -14.55
C ILE A 348 -6.83 -9.35 -13.88
N GLY A 349 -7.27 -9.21 -12.62
CA GLY A 349 -7.02 -8.01 -11.81
C GLY A 349 -5.60 -7.94 -11.28
N GLY A 350 -5.01 -9.10 -10.98
CA GLY A 350 -3.68 -9.20 -10.42
C GLY A 350 -3.24 -10.60 -10.06
N PHE A 351 -2.12 -10.68 -9.34
CA PHE A 351 -1.52 -11.92 -8.85
C PHE A 351 -1.40 -11.91 -7.33
N PHE A 352 -1.46 -13.10 -6.73
CA PHE A 352 -1.20 -13.32 -5.32
C PHE A 352 -0.12 -14.39 -5.16
N SER A 353 0.92 -14.14 -4.36
CA SER A 353 1.97 -15.14 -4.05
C SER A 353 2.81 -15.67 -5.23
N VAL A 354 2.76 -15.04 -6.40
CA VAL A 354 3.48 -15.53 -7.60
C VAL A 354 5.00 -15.43 -7.44
N SER A 355 5.50 -14.39 -6.78
CA SER A 355 6.94 -14.18 -6.60
C SER A 355 7.56 -15.30 -5.76
N ASN A 356 6.93 -15.68 -4.65
CA ASN A 356 7.40 -16.79 -3.81
C ASN A 356 7.28 -18.14 -4.50
N GLN A 357 6.18 -18.37 -5.22
CA GLN A 357 5.83 -19.71 -5.70
C GLN A 357 6.51 -20.08 -7.01
N ILE A 358 6.77 -19.09 -7.87
CA ILE A 358 7.23 -19.30 -9.25
C ILE A 358 8.60 -18.64 -9.47
N MET A 359 8.89 -17.48 -8.87
CA MET A 359 10.08 -16.66 -9.16
C MET A 359 11.20 -16.86 -8.13
N GLN A 360 11.89 -17.99 -8.25
CA GLN A 360 12.80 -18.52 -7.23
C GLN A 360 14.26 -18.02 -7.31
N GLU A 361 14.64 -17.27 -8.35
CA GLU A 361 16.03 -16.81 -8.57
C GLU A 361 16.35 -15.46 -7.89
N GLY A 362 15.35 -14.82 -7.28
CA GLY A 362 15.50 -13.57 -6.52
C GLY A 362 15.07 -12.30 -7.25
N ALA A 363 15.43 -11.14 -6.67
CA ALA A 363 14.88 -9.83 -7.04
C ALA A 363 15.03 -9.46 -8.53
N GLY A 364 16.13 -9.85 -9.17
CA GLY A 364 16.37 -9.55 -10.58
C GLY A 364 15.35 -10.25 -11.50
N GLN A 365 15.11 -11.55 -11.27
CA GLN A 365 14.09 -12.32 -12.00
C GLN A 365 12.69 -11.78 -11.72
N GLN A 366 12.39 -11.49 -10.45
CA GLN A 366 11.09 -10.98 -10.03
C GLN A 366 10.74 -9.65 -10.70
N ALA A 367 11.65 -8.67 -10.66
CA ALA A 367 11.47 -7.37 -11.31
C ALA A 367 11.29 -7.50 -12.83
N ALA A 368 12.07 -8.37 -13.49
CA ALA A 368 11.99 -8.58 -14.92
C ALA A 368 10.65 -9.21 -15.34
N LEU A 369 10.18 -10.23 -14.61
CA LEU A 369 8.94 -10.93 -14.92
C LEU A 369 7.70 -10.10 -14.58
N HIS A 370 7.70 -9.34 -13.49
CA HIS A 370 6.59 -8.42 -13.22
C HIS A 370 6.49 -7.33 -14.30
N ASN A 371 7.61 -6.80 -14.78
CA ASN A 371 7.61 -5.90 -15.93
C ASN A 371 7.04 -6.57 -17.20
N GLU A 372 7.38 -7.85 -17.44
CA GLU A 372 6.82 -8.63 -18.54
C GLU A 372 5.28 -8.74 -18.42
N PHE A 373 4.77 -9.09 -17.23
CA PHE A 373 3.33 -9.21 -17.00
C PHE A 373 2.59 -7.88 -17.16
N GLN A 374 3.16 -6.77 -16.66
CA GLN A 374 2.60 -5.44 -16.91
C GLN A 374 2.57 -5.12 -18.41
N LYS A 375 3.64 -5.45 -19.15
CA LYS A 375 3.70 -5.24 -20.59
C LYS A 375 2.61 -6.01 -21.34
N ILE A 376 2.36 -7.27 -20.96
CA ILE A 376 1.26 -8.07 -21.52
C ILE A 376 -0.09 -7.36 -21.28
N ALA A 377 -0.36 -6.95 -20.04
CA ALA A 377 -1.62 -6.28 -19.69
C ALA A 377 -1.83 -4.99 -20.48
N LEU A 378 -0.78 -4.20 -20.72
CA LEU A 378 -0.85 -2.90 -21.38
C LEU A 378 -0.83 -2.96 -22.92
N GLU A 379 -0.17 -3.96 -23.51
CA GLU A 379 0.02 -4.04 -24.96
C GLU A 379 -0.95 -5.00 -25.64
N LYS A 380 -1.38 -6.07 -24.95
CA LYS A 380 -2.19 -7.13 -25.56
C LYS A 380 -3.66 -7.10 -25.18
N THR A 381 -4.05 -6.33 -24.16
CA THR A 381 -5.47 -6.24 -23.74
C THR A 381 -6.15 -5.01 -24.31
N ARG A 382 -7.45 -5.11 -24.56
CA ARG A 382 -8.28 -4.05 -25.16
C ARG A 382 -8.28 -2.76 -24.33
N LEU A 383 -8.40 -2.90 -23.01
CA LEU A 383 -8.56 -1.79 -22.07
C LEU A 383 -7.29 -1.41 -21.32
N LYS A 384 -6.16 -2.09 -21.58
CA LYS A 384 -4.83 -1.70 -21.06
C LYS A 384 -4.82 -1.42 -19.54
N ILE A 385 -5.52 -2.24 -18.77
CA ILE A 385 -5.62 -2.07 -17.31
C ILE A 385 -4.38 -2.74 -16.67
N PRO A 386 -3.55 -2.01 -15.90
CA PRO A 386 -2.37 -2.59 -15.27
C PRO A 386 -2.73 -3.62 -14.21
N LEU A 387 -1.80 -4.51 -13.86
CA LEU A 387 -2.01 -5.57 -12.88
C LEU A 387 -1.65 -5.13 -11.46
N LEU A 388 -2.38 -5.62 -10.46
CA LEU A 388 -1.92 -5.64 -9.08
C LEU A 388 -1.06 -6.87 -8.84
N VAL A 389 -0.06 -6.73 -7.97
CA VAL A 389 0.81 -7.85 -7.58
C VAL A 389 0.87 -7.81 -6.07
N THR A 390 0.42 -8.90 -5.45
CA THR A 390 0.31 -9.04 -4.01
C THR A 390 1.22 -10.16 -3.55
N GLU A 391 1.95 -9.91 -2.48
CA GLU A 391 2.71 -10.93 -1.75
C GLU A 391 2.40 -10.92 -0.26
N GLU A 392 2.83 -11.98 0.42
CA GLU A 392 2.75 -12.04 1.88
C GLU A 392 3.86 -11.21 2.52
N GLY A 393 3.54 -10.67 3.69
CA GLY A 393 4.34 -9.69 4.42
C GLY A 393 4.55 -10.02 5.90
N THR A 394 4.17 -11.21 6.39
CA THR A 394 4.01 -11.54 7.82
C THR A 394 5.11 -11.00 8.72
N HIS A 395 6.36 -11.23 8.37
CA HIS A 395 7.53 -10.72 9.10
C HIS A 395 8.59 -10.18 8.12
N GLY A 396 8.12 -9.47 7.07
CA GLY A 396 8.94 -9.07 5.93
C GLY A 396 8.39 -9.60 4.61
N LEU A 397 8.97 -9.19 3.50
CA LEU A 397 8.55 -9.65 2.18
C LEU A 397 8.84 -11.15 2.01
N MET A 398 7.80 -11.96 1.77
CA MET A 398 7.96 -13.40 1.54
C MET A 398 8.30 -13.70 0.07
N CYS A 399 9.55 -13.46 -0.36
CA CYS A 399 10.04 -13.97 -1.64
C CYS A 399 11.55 -14.29 -1.60
N ALA A 400 12.02 -15.08 -2.58
CA ALA A 400 13.43 -15.44 -2.65
C ALA A 400 14.32 -14.18 -2.69
N GLY A 401 15.33 -14.12 -1.82
CA GLY A 401 16.29 -13.03 -1.76
C GLY A 401 15.90 -11.79 -0.95
N ALA A 402 14.69 -11.71 -0.38
CA ALA A 402 14.24 -10.62 0.52
C ALA A 402 14.77 -10.79 1.96
N THR A 403 14.87 -9.73 2.77
CA THR A 403 15.32 -9.87 4.17
C THR A 403 14.29 -10.65 5.01
N ILE A 404 14.76 -11.62 5.82
CA ILE A 404 13.91 -12.41 6.72
C ILE A 404 14.04 -11.87 8.16
N PHE A 405 13.08 -11.07 8.61
CA PHE A 405 13.06 -10.50 9.97
C PHE A 405 12.54 -11.53 11.01
N PRO A 406 12.66 -11.24 12.31
CA PRO A 406 12.02 -12.07 13.35
C PRO A 406 10.49 -12.11 13.22
N GLU A 407 9.88 -13.21 13.66
CA GLU A 407 8.41 -13.37 13.70
C GLU A 407 7.73 -12.49 14.76
N GLY A 408 6.41 -12.47 14.73
CA GLY A 408 5.53 -11.64 15.54
C GLY A 408 5.88 -11.59 17.04
N PRO A 409 5.95 -12.72 17.79
CA PRO A 409 6.32 -12.70 19.21
C PRO A 409 7.72 -12.15 19.49
N ALA A 410 8.67 -12.33 18.57
CA ALA A 410 10.01 -11.75 18.70
C ALA A 410 9.97 -10.23 18.54
N LEU A 411 9.28 -9.74 17.50
CA LEU A 411 9.06 -8.31 17.27
C LEU A 411 8.24 -7.67 18.38
N GLY A 412 7.21 -8.36 18.86
CA GLY A 412 6.41 -7.97 19.99
C GLY A 412 7.25 -7.82 21.25
N SER A 413 8.18 -8.75 21.47
CA SER A 413 9.09 -8.71 22.62
C SER A 413 10.03 -7.51 22.63
N THR A 414 10.19 -6.81 21.50
CA THR A 414 10.98 -5.58 21.44
C THR A 414 10.35 -4.43 22.22
N TRP A 415 9.00 -4.39 22.31
CA TRP A 415 8.22 -3.24 22.81
C TRP A 415 8.65 -1.90 22.17
N ASN A 416 9.01 -1.96 20.88
CA ASN A 416 9.59 -0.85 20.13
C ASN A 416 8.79 -0.61 18.84
N VAL A 417 7.79 0.26 18.94
CA VAL A 417 6.88 0.62 17.85
C VAL A 417 7.64 1.17 16.62
N ASN A 418 8.69 1.96 16.85
CA ASN A 418 9.50 2.53 15.76
C ASN A 418 10.31 1.45 15.03
N LEU A 419 10.82 0.46 15.75
CA LEU A 419 11.54 -0.66 15.15
C LEU A 419 10.61 -1.50 14.27
N VAL A 420 9.37 -1.75 14.70
CA VAL A 420 8.35 -2.40 13.86
C VAL A 420 8.03 -1.56 12.62
N GLU A 421 7.84 -0.24 12.74
CA GLU A 421 7.65 0.66 11.59
C GLU A 421 8.83 0.57 10.60
N ASN A 422 10.06 0.48 11.10
CA ASN A 422 11.26 0.37 10.27
C ASN A 422 11.33 -0.97 9.54
N VAL A 423 10.99 -2.08 10.18
CA VAL A 423 10.92 -3.42 9.56
C VAL A 423 9.96 -3.40 8.38
N TYR A 424 8.75 -2.87 8.59
CA TYR A 424 7.74 -2.81 7.53
C TYR A 424 8.01 -1.74 6.46
N SER A 425 8.77 -0.70 6.80
CA SER A 425 9.33 0.24 5.81
C SER A 425 10.36 -0.43 4.90
N ALA A 426 11.24 -1.28 5.45
CA ALA A 426 12.20 -2.06 4.68
C ALA A 426 11.48 -3.07 3.78
N ALA A 427 10.51 -3.82 4.33
CA ALA A 427 9.72 -4.79 3.58
C ALA A 427 8.98 -4.15 2.39
N ALA A 428 8.32 -3.00 2.59
CA ALA A 428 7.64 -2.28 1.52
C ALA A 428 8.60 -1.75 0.44
N LYS A 429 9.80 -1.30 0.86
CA LYS A 429 10.83 -0.84 -0.08
C LYS A 429 11.34 -2.00 -0.93
N GLU A 430 11.59 -3.16 -0.36
CA GLU A 430 11.97 -4.37 -1.10
C GLU A 430 10.85 -4.79 -2.06
N ALA A 431 9.61 -4.88 -1.57
CA ALA A 431 8.45 -5.28 -2.35
C ALA A 431 8.23 -4.36 -3.56
N ARG A 432 8.20 -3.04 -3.33
CA ARG A 432 7.98 -2.07 -4.41
C ARG A 432 9.10 -2.08 -5.44
N SER A 433 10.34 -2.37 -5.02
CA SER A 433 11.49 -2.42 -5.93
C SER A 433 11.39 -3.54 -6.98
N VAL A 434 10.74 -4.66 -6.64
CA VAL A 434 10.53 -5.79 -7.55
C VAL A 434 9.17 -5.73 -8.27
N GLY A 435 8.35 -4.70 -8.06
CA GLY A 435 7.05 -4.54 -8.72
C GLY A 435 5.88 -5.19 -7.98
N ILE A 436 6.03 -5.45 -6.67
CA ILE A 436 4.92 -5.83 -5.78
C ILE A 436 4.25 -4.55 -5.27
N HIS A 437 2.93 -4.56 -5.23
CA HIS A 437 2.09 -3.39 -4.93
C HIS A 437 1.36 -3.50 -3.59
N GLN A 438 1.25 -4.71 -3.04
CA GLN A 438 0.50 -4.99 -1.81
C GLN A 438 1.23 -6.05 -0.98
N LEU A 439 1.28 -5.84 0.33
CA LEU A 439 1.71 -6.85 1.29
C LEU A 439 0.52 -7.26 2.15
N PHE A 440 0.19 -8.55 2.18
CA PHE A 440 -0.88 -9.15 2.97
C PHE A 440 -0.32 -10.05 4.08
N THR A 441 -1.21 -10.65 4.87
CA THR A 441 -0.86 -11.42 6.08
C THR A 441 -0.10 -10.56 7.09
N LEU A 442 -0.44 -9.27 7.14
CA LEU A 442 0.01 -8.37 8.20
C LEU A 442 -0.91 -8.58 9.40
N VAL A 443 -0.58 -9.54 10.26
CA VAL A 443 -1.47 -10.05 11.32
C VAL A 443 -1.45 -9.13 12.53
N ILE A 444 -2.55 -8.43 12.79
CA ILE A 444 -2.65 -7.38 13.84
C ILE A 444 -3.57 -7.75 15.01
N GLU A 445 -4.11 -8.97 15.02
CA GLU A 445 -5.02 -9.41 16.07
C GLU A 445 -4.29 -9.80 17.37
N PRO A 446 -4.94 -9.68 18.55
CA PRO A 446 -4.35 -10.12 19.81
C PRO A 446 -4.20 -11.65 19.87
N LEU A 447 -3.11 -12.16 20.42
CA LEU A 447 -2.83 -13.58 20.62
C LEU A 447 -3.54 -14.12 21.87
N ARG A 448 -4.68 -14.81 21.73
CA ARG A 448 -5.54 -15.17 22.89
C ARG A 448 -5.49 -16.65 23.27
N ASP A 449 -5.16 -17.54 22.33
CA ASP A 449 -5.01 -18.97 22.58
C ASP A 449 -3.69 -19.51 22.00
N PRO A 450 -2.69 -19.84 22.84
CA PRO A 450 -1.39 -20.31 22.38
C PRO A 450 -1.43 -21.71 21.75
N ARG A 451 -2.57 -22.43 21.76
CA ARG A 451 -2.71 -23.72 21.04
C ARG A 451 -2.72 -23.56 19.52
N LEU A 452 -3.16 -22.39 19.05
CA LEU A 452 -3.30 -22.08 17.64
C LEU A 452 -1.92 -21.99 16.95
N GLY A 453 -1.82 -22.64 15.79
CA GLY A 453 -0.72 -22.63 14.83
C GLY A 453 -0.03 -21.28 14.64
N ARG A 454 -0.87 -20.29 14.39
CA ARG A 454 -0.56 -18.97 13.82
C ARG A 454 -0.22 -17.91 14.86
N ASN A 455 0.00 -18.28 16.11
CA ASN A 455 0.43 -17.31 17.13
C ASN A 455 1.73 -16.60 16.77
N GLN A 456 2.60 -17.26 16.00
CA GLN A 456 3.87 -16.66 15.57
C GLN A 456 3.70 -15.48 14.62
N GLU A 457 2.53 -15.32 14.00
CA GLU A 457 2.28 -14.27 13.02
C GLU A 457 1.86 -12.95 13.69
N GLY A 458 1.27 -13.01 14.89
CA GLY A 458 0.84 -11.84 15.66
C GLY A 458 1.86 -11.41 16.72
N TYR A 459 1.68 -10.23 17.29
CA TYR A 459 2.74 -9.59 18.10
C TYR A 459 2.53 -9.67 19.60
N SER A 460 1.28 -9.70 20.09
CA SER A 460 0.98 -9.58 21.51
C SER A 460 -0.41 -10.13 21.86
N GLU A 461 -0.62 -10.52 23.11
CA GLU A 461 -1.96 -10.83 23.65
C GLU A 461 -2.79 -9.58 24.00
N ASP A 462 -2.18 -8.40 23.94
CA ASP A 462 -2.75 -7.14 24.39
C ASP A 462 -3.35 -6.29 23.26
N PRO A 463 -4.64 -5.89 23.36
CA PRO A 463 -5.30 -5.05 22.34
C PRO A 463 -4.65 -3.68 22.10
N PHE A 464 -4.14 -3.02 23.14
CA PHE A 464 -3.52 -1.69 23.01
C PHE A 464 -2.18 -1.80 22.27
N MET A 465 -1.35 -2.77 22.66
CA MET A 465 -0.08 -3.04 22.00
C MET A 465 -0.27 -3.46 20.53
N CYS A 466 -1.24 -4.32 20.24
CA CYS A 466 -1.60 -4.65 18.85
C CYS A 466 -2.06 -3.43 18.06
N ALA A 467 -2.77 -2.47 18.68
CA ALA A 467 -3.17 -1.22 18.03
C ALA A 467 -1.99 -0.30 17.72
N GLU A 468 -1.00 -0.19 18.61
CA GLU A 468 0.24 0.54 18.33
C GLU A 468 1.00 -0.06 17.15
N TYR A 469 1.11 -1.40 17.10
CA TYR A 469 1.78 -2.06 15.99
C TYR A 469 0.99 -1.99 14.69
N ALA A 470 -0.34 -2.08 14.73
CA ALA A 470 -1.17 -1.87 13.54
C ALA A 470 -0.91 -0.48 12.92
N ARG A 471 -0.84 0.58 13.73
CA ARG A 471 -0.45 1.92 13.27
C ARG A 471 0.94 1.92 12.62
N ALA A 472 1.93 1.35 13.31
CA ALA A 472 3.32 1.30 12.86
C ALA A 472 3.48 0.55 11.53
N ILE A 473 2.83 -0.61 11.40
CA ILE A 473 2.85 -1.44 10.20
C ILE A 473 2.27 -0.66 9.03
N VAL A 474 1.07 -0.08 9.16
CA VAL A 474 0.43 0.67 8.08
C VAL A 474 1.27 1.87 7.67
N LYS A 475 1.82 2.62 8.64
CA LYS A 475 2.69 3.77 8.35
C LYS A 475 4.00 3.37 7.66
N GLY A 476 4.62 2.27 8.11
CA GLY A 476 5.84 1.73 7.53
C GLY A 476 5.62 1.23 6.09
N THR A 477 4.59 0.40 5.90
CA THR A 477 4.28 -0.24 4.62
C THR A 477 3.69 0.72 3.59
N GLN A 478 2.66 1.47 3.98
CA GLN A 478 1.83 2.29 3.09
C GLN A 478 2.20 3.76 3.14
N GLY A 479 2.54 4.29 4.33
CA GLY A 479 2.70 5.72 4.54
C GLY A 479 1.42 6.50 4.24
N ASN A 480 1.55 7.81 4.00
CA ASN A 480 0.42 8.69 3.69
C ASN A 480 0.10 8.78 2.18
N ASP A 481 0.99 8.27 1.33
CA ASP A 481 0.87 8.29 -0.13
C ASP A 481 1.44 6.99 -0.71
N VAL A 482 0.53 6.12 -1.14
CA VAL A 482 0.86 4.78 -1.64
C VAL A 482 1.41 4.80 -3.07
N SER A 483 1.38 5.95 -3.77
CA SER A 483 2.02 6.12 -5.08
C SER A 483 3.56 6.20 -4.99
N GLY A 484 4.10 6.36 -3.77
CA GLY A 484 5.53 6.44 -3.50
C GLY A 484 6.32 5.23 -4.00
N SER A 485 7.54 5.46 -4.50
CA SER A 485 8.40 4.41 -5.09
C SER A 485 8.94 3.38 -4.10
N ASN A 486 8.64 3.53 -2.81
CA ASN A 486 9.05 2.64 -1.71
C ASN A 486 7.87 2.27 -0.80
N LYS A 487 6.63 2.43 -1.30
CA LYS A 487 5.41 2.15 -0.55
C LYS A 487 4.54 1.13 -1.30
N VAL A 488 3.80 0.37 -0.51
CA VAL A 488 2.85 -0.66 -0.98
C VAL A 488 1.59 -0.60 -0.10
N VAL A 489 0.47 -1.12 -0.59
CA VAL A 489 -0.75 -1.23 0.22
C VAL A 489 -0.51 -2.19 1.39
N ALA A 490 -0.92 -1.78 2.59
CA ALA A 490 -0.94 -2.64 3.77
C ALA A 490 -2.25 -3.45 3.81
N GLY A 491 -2.14 -4.77 3.68
CA GLY A 491 -3.21 -5.75 3.77
C GLY A 491 -3.26 -6.40 5.15
N LEU A 492 -4.13 -5.88 6.01
CA LEU A 492 -4.26 -6.31 7.40
C LEU A 492 -5.04 -7.63 7.52
N CYS A 493 -4.59 -8.51 8.39
CA CYS A 493 -5.15 -9.85 8.60
C CYS A 493 -5.42 -10.13 10.10
N HIS A 494 -6.41 -10.96 10.46
CA HIS A 494 -7.51 -11.47 9.64
C HIS A 494 -8.81 -10.88 10.18
N PHE A 495 -9.63 -10.22 9.34
CA PHE A 495 -10.70 -9.39 9.86
C PHE A 495 -11.94 -10.18 10.28
N PRO A 496 -12.46 -10.01 11.52
CA PRO A 496 -11.92 -9.19 12.61
C PRO A 496 -11.04 -9.95 13.63
N GLY A 497 -10.89 -11.27 13.48
CA GLY A 497 -9.92 -12.09 14.23
C GLY A 497 -10.17 -13.59 14.05
N GLN A 498 -9.19 -14.40 14.47
CA GLN A 498 -9.24 -15.86 14.55
C GLN A 498 -8.42 -16.47 15.70
N SER A 499 -7.83 -15.67 16.58
CA SER A 499 -6.89 -16.13 17.62
C SER A 499 -7.51 -16.71 18.89
N GLU A 500 -8.84 -16.72 19.04
CA GLU A 500 -9.57 -17.28 20.19
C GLU A 500 -10.61 -18.35 19.77
N PRO A 501 -10.23 -19.37 18.96
CA PRO A 501 -11.17 -20.43 18.60
C PRO A 501 -11.41 -21.34 19.82
N VAL A 502 -12.67 -21.72 20.08
CA VAL A 502 -13.03 -22.53 21.26
C VAL A 502 -12.26 -23.86 21.30
N SER A 503 -12.06 -24.47 20.14
CA SER A 503 -11.34 -25.74 19.99
C SER A 503 -9.81 -25.62 20.14
N GLY A 504 -9.25 -24.41 20.06
CA GLY A 504 -7.81 -24.20 19.87
C GLY A 504 -7.31 -24.59 18.48
N LEU A 505 -8.21 -24.91 17.53
CA LEU A 505 -7.88 -25.27 16.16
C LEU A 505 -8.07 -24.07 15.23
N GLU A 506 -7.21 -23.95 14.23
CA GLU A 506 -7.37 -23.00 13.14
C GLU A 506 -8.75 -23.20 12.48
N ARG A 507 -9.37 -22.08 12.08
CA ARG A 507 -10.73 -22.04 11.48
C ARG A 507 -11.85 -22.48 12.42
N GLY A 508 -11.55 -22.79 13.68
CA GLY A 508 -12.52 -23.09 14.71
C GLY A 508 -13.43 -21.88 14.98
N ALA A 509 -14.66 -22.14 15.41
CA ALA A 509 -15.62 -21.08 15.74
C ALA A 509 -15.09 -20.20 16.88
N MET A 510 -15.34 -18.90 16.77
CA MET A 510 -15.12 -17.92 17.83
C MET A 510 -16.46 -17.63 18.51
N GLU A 511 -16.64 -18.16 19.73
CA GLU A 511 -17.83 -17.91 20.54
C GLU A 511 -17.59 -16.69 21.46
N ILE A 512 -17.50 -15.51 20.85
CA ILE A 512 -17.22 -14.26 21.55
C ILE A 512 -18.43 -13.33 21.58
N SER A 513 -18.60 -12.60 22.67
CA SER A 513 -19.65 -11.56 22.76
C SER A 513 -19.29 -10.32 21.94
N GLU A 514 -20.30 -9.56 21.53
CA GLU A 514 -20.11 -8.24 20.88
C GLU A 514 -19.20 -7.30 21.69
N ARG A 515 -19.29 -7.35 23.03
CA ARG A 515 -18.40 -6.58 23.91
C ARG A 515 -16.95 -7.03 23.76
N THR A 516 -16.69 -8.34 23.72
CA THR A 516 -15.34 -8.88 23.51
C THR A 516 -14.82 -8.50 22.14
N LEU A 517 -15.64 -8.61 21.09
CA LEU A 517 -15.29 -8.19 19.74
C LEU A 517 -14.83 -6.71 19.74
N ARG A 518 -15.63 -5.81 20.34
CA ARG A 518 -15.35 -4.37 20.39
C ARG A 518 -14.17 -3.97 21.30
N GLU A 519 -14.03 -4.60 22.47
CA GLU A 519 -12.99 -4.23 23.45
C GLU A 519 -11.64 -4.91 23.20
N VAL A 520 -11.62 -6.07 22.53
CA VAL A 520 -10.40 -6.89 22.37
C VAL A 520 -9.94 -6.94 20.93
N PHE A 521 -10.83 -7.28 19.99
CA PHE A 521 -10.42 -7.57 18.61
C PHE A 521 -10.45 -6.34 17.71
N LEU A 522 -11.44 -5.45 17.84
CA LEU A 522 -11.56 -4.23 17.03
C LEU A 522 -10.55 -3.10 17.28
N PRO A 523 -9.94 -2.92 18.48
CA PRO A 523 -8.97 -1.84 18.70
C PRO A 523 -7.83 -1.76 17.67
N PRO A 524 -7.13 -2.87 17.31
CA PRO A 524 -6.10 -2.80 16.28
C PRO A 524 -6.63 -2.48 14.88
N TRP A 525 -7.87 -2.86 14.56
CA TRP A 525 -8.51 -2.48 13.30
C TRP A 525 -8.90 -1.01 13.25
N GLU A 526 -9.42 -0.46 14.36
CA GLU A 526 -9.69 0.98 14.46
C GLU A 526 -8.41 1.80 14.26
N ALA A 527 -7.32 1.39 14.90
CA ALA A 527 -6.00 1.98 14.75
C ALA A 527 -5.45 1.87 13.32
N GLY A 528 -5.47 0.68 12.73
CA GLY A 528 -4.97 0.45 11.36
C GLY A 528 -5.80 1.15 10.28
N ILE A 529 -7.13 1.19 10.43
CA ILE A 529 -8.05 1.68 9.40
C ILE A 529 -8.40 3.15 9.60
N LYS A 530 -8.95 3.54 10.75
CA LYS A 530 -9.43 4.92 10.94
C LYS A 530 -8.29 5.90 11.15
N GLU A 531 -7.26 5.48 11.90
CA GLU A 531 -6.15 6.37 12.26
C GLU A 531 -5.03 6.32 11.22
N ALA A 532 -4.61 5.13 10.79
CA ALA A 532 -3.50 4.96 9.86
C ALA A 532 -3.90 4.81 8.38
N GLY A 533 -5.18 4.53 8.08
CA GLY A 533 -5.71 4.56 6.71
C GLY A 533 -5.39 3.33 5.86
N ALA A 534 -5.27 2.13 6.43
CA ALA A 534 -4.99 0.90 5.69
C ALA A 534 -5.94 0.70 4.49
N LEU A 535 -5.39 0.23 3.36
CA LEU A 535 -6.11 0.05 2.09
C LEU A 535 -6.32 -1.43 1.69
N GLY A 536 -5.99 -2.38 2.56
CA GLY A 536 -6.25 -3.81 2.34
C GLY A 536 -6.69 -4.52 3.62
N VAL A 537 -7.64 -5.44 3.48
CA VAL A 537 -8.11 -6.33 4.54
C VAL A 537 -8.33 -7.73 3.98
N MET A 538 -7.93 -8.76 4.71
CA MET A 538 -8.30 -10.14 4.42
C MET A 538 -9.42 -10.58 5.35
N ALA A 539 -10.51 -11.14 4.80
CA ALA A 539 -11.60 -11.68 5.60
C ALA A 539 -11.19 -13.01 6.26
N THR A 540 -11.52 -13.20 7.53
CA THR A 540 -11.12 -14.38 8.32
C THR A 540 -11.98 -15.64 8.10
N TYR A 541 -11.48 -16.83 8.45
CA TYR A 541 -12.24 -18.09 8.38
C TYR A 541 -13.34 -18.30 9.42
N PRO A 542 -13.15 -18.00 10.72
CA PRO A 542 -14.07 -18.44 11.76
C PRO A 542 -15.50 -17.96 11.59
N THR A 543 -16.41 -18.75 12.17
CA THR A 543 -17.76 -18.28 12.45
C THR A 543 -17.77 -17.47 13.74
N MET A 544 -18.53 -16.39 13.75
CA MET A 544 -18.91 -15.66 14.96
C MET A 544 -20.42 -15.69 15.06
N ASP A 545 -20.95 -16.12 16.22
CA ASP A 545 -22.38 -16.37 16.44
C ASP A 545 -23.03 -17.22 15.33
N GLY A 546 -22.28 -18.20 14.82
CA GLY A 546 -22.73 -19.14 13.79
C GLY A 546 -22.64 -18.63 12.34
N ILE A 547 -22.15 -17.41 12.10
CA ILE A 547 -22.04 -16.81 10.77
C ILE A 547 -20.57 -16.74 10.34
N PRO A 548 -20.15 -17.38 9.22
CA PRO A 548 -18.80 -17.23 8.69
C PRO A 548 -18.53 -15.78 8.25
N ALA A 549 -17.38 -15.23 8.61
CA ALA A 549 -17.04 -13.85 8.28
C ALA A 549 -17.04 -13.57 6.76
N HIS A 550 -16.60 -14.53 5.93
CA HIS A 550 -16.68 -14.43 4.45
C HIS A 550 -18.09 -14.23 3.89
N SER A 551 -19.14 -14.49 4.66
CA SER A 551 -20.55 -14.34 4.25
C SER A 551 -21.33 -13.31 5.07
N SER A 552 -20.69 -12.69 6.06
CA SER A 552 -21.36 -11.78 6.99
C SER A 552 -21.35 -10.35 6.47
N LYS A 553 -22.53 -9.87 6.06
CA LYS A 553 -22.74 -8.46 5.72
C LYS A 553 -22.54 -7.56 6.94
N ASP A 554 -22.94 -8.01 8.12
CA ASP A 554 -22.81 -7.24 9.36
C ASP A 554 -21.32 -6.99 9.69
N ILE A 555 -20.45 -7.96 9.42
CA ILE A 555 -19.00 -7.83 9.63
C ILE A 555 -18.33 -7.06 8.47
N LEU A 556 -18.43 -7.57 7.23
CA LEU A 556 -17.65 -7.04 6.10
C LEU A 556 -18.20 -5.73 5.53
N THR A 557 -19.47 -5.41 5.77
CA THR A 557 -20.06 -4.13 5.38
C THR A 557 -20.38 -3.28 6.60
N GLY A 558 -21.18 -3.78 7.55
CA GLY A 558 -21.59 -3.02 8.75
C GLY A 558 -20.39 -2.52 9.55
N ILE A 559 -19.65 -3.42 10.20
CA ILE A 559 -18.50 -3.03 11.02
C ILE A 559 -17.39 -2.46 10.14
N LEU A 560 -16.94 -3.19 9.12
CA LEU A 560 -15.73 -2.79 8.37
C LEU A 560 -15.91 -1.51 7.55
N ARG A 561 -16.99 -1.39 6.79
CA ARG A 561 -17.16 -0.28 5.82
C ARG A 561 -17.95 0.87 6.41
N GLU A 562 -18.97 0.62 7.22
CA GLU A 562 -19.84 1.65 7.77
C GLU A 562 -19.28 2.19 9.09
N GLU A 563 -18.94 1.34 10.07
CA GLU A 563 -18.40 1.79 11.36
C GLU A 563 -16.92 2.19 11.30
N LEU A 564 -16.07 1.36 10.67
CA LEU A 564 -14.62 1.62 10.54
C LEU A 564 -14.27 2.47 9.32
N ASN A 565 -15.24 2.79 8.46
CA ASN A 565 -15.06 3.65 7.28
C ASN A 565 -13.98 3.15 6.28
N PHE A 566 -13.72 1.83 6.23
CA PHE A 566 -12.67 1.25 5.38
C PHE A 566 -12.92 1.52 3.89
N LYS A 567 -11.88 1.99 3.17
CA LYS A 567 -11.96 2.39 1.75
C LYS A 567 -11.20 1.47 0.77
N GLY A 568 -10.43 0.52 1.30
CA GLY A 568 -9.57 -0.37 0.53
C GLY A 568 -10.25 -1.59 -0.09
N LEU A 569 -9.49 -2.67 -0.33
CA LEU A 569 -9.98 -3.95 -0.85
C LEU A 569 -10.17 -5.00 0.26
N VAL A 570 -11.25 -5.79 0.17
CA VAL A 570 -11.43 -7.02 0.95
C VAL A 570 -11.08 -8.24 0.09
N LEU A 571 -10.02 -8.95 0.48
CA LEU A 571 -9.59 -10.21 -0.12
C LEU A 571 -10.19 -11.40 0.63
N SER A 572 -10.53 -12.47 -0.10
CA SER A 572 -10.77 -13.78 0.48
C SER A 572 -9.51 -14.32 1.13
N GLU A 573 -9.63 -15.15 2.16
CA GLU A 573 -8.51 -15.94 2.67
C GLU A 573 -8.36 -17.28 1.90
N GLY A 574 -7.27 -17.98 2.17
CA GLY A 574 -6.93 -19.36 1.79
C GLY A 574 -8.06 -20.39 1.75
N HIS A 575 -8.82 -20.51 0.65
CA HIS A 575 -10.06 -21.32 0.62
C HIS A 575 -11.19 -20.80 1.54
N GLY A 576 -11.21 -19.50 1.85
CA GLY A 576 -12.20 -18.89 2.72
C GLY A 576 -13.65 -19.05 2.24
N VAL A 577 -13.88 -18.98 0.92
CA VAL A 577 -15.22 -19.18 0.35
C VAL A 577 -15.73 -20.60 0.57
N ASN A 578 -14.84 -21.61 0.58
CA ASN A 578 -15.20 -23.00 0.84
C ASN A 578 -15.72 -23.22 2.28
N THR A 579 -15.45 -22.29 3.21
CA THR A 579 -15.97 -22.39 4.58
C THR A 579 -17.49 -22.49 4.61
N LEU A 580 -18.17 -21.76 3.72
CA LEU A 580 -19.64 -21.77 3.61
C LEU A 580 -20.18 -23.15 3.20
N ASN A 581 -19.42 -23.93 2.41
CA ASN A 581 -19.83 -25.25 1.97
C ASN A 581 -19.71 -26.30 3.09
N TYR A 582 -18.55 -26.39 3.76
CA TYR A 582 -18.36 -27.42 4.79
C TYR A 582 -19.07 -27.07 6.11
N THR A 583 -19.42 -25.80 6.34
CA THR A 583 -20.30 -25.39 7.44
C THR A 583 -21.79 -25.57 7.11
N GLY A 584 -22.14 -25.87 5.86
CA GLY A 584 -23.51 -26.13 5.41
C GLY A 584 -24.36 -24.88 5.14
N LEU A 585 -23.76 -23.69 4.99
CA LEU A 585 -24.47 -22.47 4.60
C LEU A 585 -24.76 -22.37 3.09
N ALA A 586 -23.99 -23.09 2.26
CA ALA A 586 -24.17 -23.13 0.81
C ALA A 586 -23.97 -24.55 0.26
N GLU A 587 -24.84 -25.00 -0.63
CA GLU A 587 -24.73 -26.35 -1.22
C GLU A 587 -23.58 -26.41 -2.23
N THR A 588 -23.38 -25.33 -2.98
CA THR A 588 -22.36 -25.26 -4.04
C THR A 588 -21.40 -24.08 -3.85
N ILE A 589 -20.21 -24.16 -4.46
CA ILE A 589 -19.24 -23.06 -4.42
C ILE A 589 -19.76 -21.80 -5.14
N LYS A 590 -20.63 -21.99 -6.13
CA LYS A 590 -21.33 -20.91 -6.84
C LYS A 590 -22.21 -20.10 -5.90
N GLU A 591 -23.00 -20.78 -5.06
CA GLU A 591 -23.84 -20.13 -4.05
C GLU A 591 -22.99 -19.45 -2.97
N ALA A 592 -21.93 -20.12 -2.50
CA ALA A 592 -21.01 -19.56 -1.52
C ALA A 592 -20.39 -18.24 -2.03
N ALA A 593 -19.92 -18.22 -3.27
CA ALA A 593 -19.33 -17.03 -3.88
C ALA A 593 -20.34 -15.87 -4.00
N ALA A 594 -21.61 -16.14 -4.34
CA ALA A 594 -22.66 -15.13 -4.38
C ALA A 594 -22.86 -14.49 -3.00
N LEU A 595 -22.97 -15.32 -1.95
CA LEU A 595 -23.12 -14.84 -0.57
C LEU A 595 -21.93 -13.95 -0.17
N SER A 596 -20.70 -14.37 -0.46
CA SER A 596 -19.51 -13.56 -0.15
C SER A 596 -19.44 -12.23 -0.90
N ALA A 597 -19.82 -12.21 -2.18
CA ALA A 597 -19.85 -10.97 -2.97
C ALA A 597 -20.87 -9.97 -2.41
N ILE A 598 -22.06 -10.47 -2.06
CA ILE A 598 -23.12 -9.67 -1.45
C ILE A 598 -22.68 -9.13 -0.08
N ALA A 599 -22.01 -9.94 0.74
CA ALA A 599 -21.54 -9.57 2.07
C ALA A 599 -20.53 -8.41 2.07
N GLY A 600 -19.74 -8.26 1.00
CA GLY A 600 -18.78 -7.17 0.84
C GLY A 600 -17.36 -7.58 0.46
N MET A 601 -17.13 -8.87 0.20
CA MET A 601 -15.85 -9.36 -0.33
C MET A 601 -15.63 -8.84 -1.76
N ASP A 602 -14.42 -8.36 -2.07
CA ASP A 602 -14.11 -7.75 -3.36
C ASP A 602 -13.34 -8.70 -4.28
N ILE A 603 -12.31 -9.37 -3.75
CA ILE A 603 -11.35 -10.18 -4.53
C ILE A 603 -11.32 -11.63 -4.05
N SER A 604 -11.34 -12.57 -4.99
CA SER A 604 -10.91 -13.95 -4.76
C SER A 604 -9.41 -14.08 -5.03
N ILE A 605 -8.64 -14.61 -4.06
CA ILE A 605 -7.22 -14.95 -4.24
C ILE A 605 -7.01 -16.38 -4.78
N TYR A 606 -8.10 -17.06 -5.16
CA TYR A 606 -8.08 -18.40 -5.74
C TYR A 606 -8.63 -18.40 -7.15
N PHE A 607 -7.89 -19.08 -8.04
CA PHE A 607 -8.29 -19.23 -9.43
C PHE A 607 -9.61 -20.01 -9.60
N ARG A 608 -10.00 -20.91 -8.68
CA ARG A 608 -11.30 -21.62 -8.77
C ARG A 608 -12.05 -21.77 -7.45
N GLN A 609 -12.73 -20.70 -7.02
CA GLN A 609 -13.72 -20.75 -5.93
C GLN A 609 -14.92 -19.83 -6.20
N GLY A 610 -15.59 -20.07 -7.32
CA GLY A 610 -16.88 -19.45 -7.65
C GLY A 610 -16.84 -18.01 -8.19
N TYR A 611 -15.68 -17.33 -8.17
CA TYR A 611 -15.49 -15.97 -8.67
C TYR A 611 -15.13 -15.89 -10.17
N LEU A 612 -15.24 -16.99 -10.92
CA LEU A 612 -15.03 -17.04 -12.37
C LEU A 612 -16.36 -17.23 -13.11
N ASN A 613 -16.50 -18.33 -13.86
CA ASN A 613 -17.68 -18.67 -14.65
C ASN A 613 -18.93 -18.71 -13.78
N GLU A 614 -18.81 -19.26 -12.57
CA GLU A 614 -19.93 -19.34 -11.63
C GLU A 614 -20.45 -17.96 -11.22
N MET A 615 -19.59 -16.95 -11.12
CA MET A 615 -19.99 -15.57 -10.84
C MET A 615 -20.68 -14.94 -12.04
N ILE A 616 -20.18 -15.19 -13.26
CA ILE A 616 -20.85 -14.77 -14.51
C ILE A 616 -22.26 -15.36 -14.56
N GLU A 617 -22.39 -16.66 -14.26
CA GLU A 617 -23.68 -17.33 -14.19
C GLU A 617 -24.57 -16.74 -13.10
N ASN A 618 -24.05 -16.48 -11.90
CA ASN A 618 -24.81 -15.83 -10.83
C ASN A 618 -25.35 -14.45 -11.24
N VAL A 619 -24.58 -13.67 -12.00
CA VAL A 619 -25.03 -12.37 -12.53
C VAL A 619 -26.10 -12.55 -13.60
N ASN A 620 -25.89 -13.47 -14.55
CA ASN A 620 -26.87 -13.76 -15.61
C ASN A 620 -28.18 -14.34 -15.07
N GLU A 621 -28.12 -15.10 -13.98
CA GLU A 621 -29.29 -15.65 -13.26
C GLU A 621 -29.96 -14.62 -12.34
N GLY A 622 -29.39 -13.43 -12.16
CA GLY A 622 -29.90 -12.38 -11.26
C GLY A 622 -29.70 -12.67 -9.78
N LYS A 623 -28.86 -13.65 -9.41
CA LYS A 623 -28.49 -13.96 -8.02
C LYS A 623 -27.51 -12.94 -7.43
N VAL A 624 -26.69 -12.33 -8.28
CA VAL A 624 -25.79 -11.22 -7.93
C VAL A 624 -26.07 -10.08 -8.90
N GLY A 625 -26.41 -8.89 -8.39
CA GLY A 625 -26.64 -7.72 -9.23
C GLY A 625 -25.35 -7.15 -9.82
N MET A 626 -25.43 -6.56 -11.01
CA MET A 626 -24.28 -5.93 -11.68
C MET A 626 -23.66 -4.82 -10.84
N GLU A 627 -24.46 -4.14 -10.01
CA GLU A 627 -24.01 -3.10 -9.09
C GLU A 627 -23.05 -3.62 -8.02
N ILE A 628 -23.18 -4.89 -7.61
CA ILE A 628 -22.24 -5.53 -6.67
C ILE A 628 -20.89 -5.75 -7.34
N ILE A 629 -20.90 -6.18 -8.60
CA ILE A 629 -19.68 -6.35 -9.41
C ILE A 629 -19.02 -5.00 -9.65
N ASP A 630 -19.78 -4.00 -10.10
CA ASP A 630 -19.27 -2.66 -10.38
C ASP A 630 -18.70 -1.99 -9.12
N ARG A 631 -19.33 -2.21 -7.95
CA ARG A 631 -18.80 -1.77 -6.66
C ARG A 631 -17.39 -2.31 -6.42
N SER A 632 -17.19 -3.63 -6.56
CA SER A 632 -15.89 -4.27 -6.31
C SER A 632 -14.85 -3.85 -7.36
N VAL A 633 -15.23 -3.79 -8.65
CA VAL A 633 -14.33 -3.34 -9.74
C VAL A 633 -13.88 -1.91 -9.52
N ARG A 634 -14.78 -1.01 -9.11
CA ARG A 634 -14.44 0.39 -8.79
C ARG A 634 -13.37 0.50 -7.71
N ARG A 635 -13.47 -0.31 -6.66
CA ARG A 635 -12.46 -0.34 -5.58
C ARG A 635 -11.10 -0.81 -6.10
N VAL A 636 -11.08 -1.84 -6.96
CA VAL A 636 -9.84 -2.34 -7.59
C VAL A 636 -9.20 -1.27 -8.47
N LEU A 637 -9.98 -0.64 -9.35
CA LEU A 637 -9.49 0.40 -10.24
C LEU A 637 -8.99 1.61 -9.45
N LYS A 638 -9.72 2.04 -8.43
CA LYS A 638 -9.31 3.14 -7.54
C LYS A 638 -7.93 2.89 -6.95
N GLN A 639 -7.70 1.70 -6.38
CA GLN A 639 -6.39 1.38 -5.81
C GLN A 639 -5.27 1.37 -6.86
N LYS A 640 -5.55 0.92 -8.10
CA LYS A 640 -4.59 0.97 -9.21
C LYS A 640 -4.23 2.41 -9.61
N PHE A 641 -5.20 3.33 -9.59
CA PHE A 641 -4.95 4.77 -9.79
C PHE A 641 -4.15 5.38 -8.63
N GLU A 642 -4.53 5.11 -7.38
CA GLU A 642 -3.82 5.59 -6.18
C GLU A 642 -2.35 5.11 -6.14
N LEU A 643 -2.07 3.91 -6.67
CA LEU A 643 -0.71 3.37 -6.80
C LEU A 643 0.09 3.95 -7.98
N GLY A 644 -0.54 4.77 -8.82
CA GLY A 644 0.05 5.40 -10.01
C GLY A 644 0.32 4.43 -11.17
N LEU A 645 -0.34 3.26 -11.21
CA LEU A 645 0.02 2.19 -12.15
C LEU A 645 -0.36 2.50 -13.61
N PHE A 646 -1.36 3.34 -13.84
CA PHE A 646 -1.70 3.79 -15.19
C PHE A 646 -0.62 4.69 -15.80
N ASP A 647 0.23 5.31 -14.97
CA ASP A 647 1.30 6.21 -15.41
C ASP A 647 2.69 5.58 -15.32
N LYS A 648 2.96 4.82 -14.25
CA LYS A 648 4.29 4.25 -13.93
C LYS A 648 4.18 2.77 -13.48
N PRO A 649 3.86 1.85 -14.40
CA PRO A 649 3.66 0.43 -14.06
C PRO A 649 4.96 -0.38 -13.91
N PHE A 650 6.10 0.13 -14.39
CA PHE A 650 7.35 -0.63 -14.49
C PHE A 650 8.37 -0.27 -13.40
N VAL A 651 9.20 -1.25 -13.04
CA VAL A 651 10.31 -1.12 -12.09
C VAL A 651 11.68 -1.30 -12.75
N ASN A 652 12.75 -0.93 -12.04
CA ASN A 652 14.13 -1.06 -12.52
C ASN A 652 14.82 -2.28 -11.88
N VAL A 653 15.30 -3.19 -12.73
CA VAL A 653 15.91 -4.47 -12.30
C VAL A 653 17.20 -4.28 -11.50
N GLU A 654 18.07 -3.35 -11.90
CA GLU A 654 19.35 -3.10 -11.21
C GLU A 654 19.10 -2.56 -9.79
N LYS A 655 18.17 -1.60 -9.65
CA LYS A 655 17.76 -1.07 -8.34
C LYS A 655 17.14 -2.14 -7.45
N ALA A 656 16.39 -3.09 -8.00
CA ALA A 656 15.81 -4.19 -7.22
C ALA A 656 16.92 -5.04 -6.57
N LEU A 657 17.99 -5.33 -7.31
CA LEU A 657 19.15 -6.07 -6.79
C LEU A 657 19.91 -5.29 -5.71
N GLU A 658 20.04 -3.97 -5.84
CA GLU A 658 20.69 -3.11 -4.83
C GLU A 658 19.89 -3.01 -3.53
N ILE A 659 18.55 -3.04 -3.63
CA ILE A 659 17.65 -2.85 -2.49
C ILE A 659 17.44 -4.16 -1.71
N SER A 660 17.28 -5.28 -2.41
CA SER A 660 16.95 -6.57 -1.81
C SER A 660 18.04 -7.07 -0.88
N ASN A 661 17.67 -7.38 0.36
CA ASN A 661 18.53 -7.89 1.43
C ASN A 661 19.89 -7.17 1.57
N ASN A 662 19.88 -5.85 1.40
CA ASN A 662 21.08 -5.04 1.56
C ASN A 662 21.58 -5.04 3.02
N THR A 663 22.83 -4.62 3.24
CA THR A 663 23.46 -4.61 4.57
C THR A 663 22.66 -3.81 5.61
N GLY A 664 21.99 -2.74 5.22
CA GLY A 664 21.14 -1.97 6.13
C GLY A 664 19.94 -2.76 6.63
N HIS A 665 19.27 -3.53 5.76
CA HIS A 665 18.16 -4.39 6.15
C HIS A 665 18.62 -5.60 6.97
N GLN A 666 19.79 -6.19 6.63
CA GLN A 666 20.40 -7.25 7.44
C GLN A 666 20.75 -6.78 8.86
N ASN A 667 21.27 -5.55 9.00
CA ASN A 667 21.55 -4.96 10.30
C ASN A 667 20.26 -4.70 11.08
N LEU A 668 19.20 -4.25 10.41
CA LEU A 668 17.88 -4.08 11.02
C LEU A 668 17.29 -5.42 11.50
N ALA A 669 17.44 -6.51 10.73
CA ALA A 669 17.04 -7.84 11.16
C ALA A 669 17.81 -8.32 12.39
N LEU A 670 19.12 -8.04 12.45
CA LEU A 670 19.95 -8.33 13.62
C LEU A 670 19.50 -7.51 14.84
N GLU A 671 19.28 -6.20 14.68
CA GLU A 671 18.79 -5.32 15.75
C GLU A 671 17.45 -5.82 16.30
N ALA A 672 16.51 -6.14 15.41
CA ALA A 672 15.21 -6.67 15.79
C ALA A 672 15.31 -7.99 16.56
N ALA A 673 16.15 -8.92 16.10
CA ALA A 673 16.38 -10.18 16.79
C ALA A 673 17.00 -9.95 18.18
N GLN A 674 17.97 -9.05 18.31
CA GLN A 674 18.64 -8.75 19.58
C GLN A 674 17.71 -8.08 20.59
N GLU A 675 16.88 -7.13 20.16
CA GLU A 675 15.91 -6.46 21.02
C GLU A 675 14.74 -7.36 21.42
N GLY A 676 14.41 -8.35 20.59
CA GLY A 676 13.31 -9.29 20.83
C GLY A 676 13.65 -10.47 21.75
N ILE A 677 14.94 -10.73 22.01
CA ILE A 677 15.36 -11.82 22.90
C ILE A 677 15.02 -11.48 24.36
N VAL A 678 14.32 -12.40 25.02
CA VAL A 678 13.88 -12.25 26.42
C VAL A 678 14.71 -13.16 27.33
N LEU A 679 15.31 -12.59 28.36
CA LEU A 679 15.97 -13.36 29.42
C LEU A 679 14.94 -13.76 30.47
N LEU A 680 14.53 -15.03 30.47
CA LEU A 680 13.50 -15.52 31.39
C LEU A 680 14.05 -15.91 32.77
N LYS A 681 15.32 -16.31 32.83
CA LYS A 681 15.95 -16.71 34.09
C LYS A 681 17.46 -16.56 33.99
N ASN A 682 18.11 -16.12 35.07
CA ASN A 682 19.57 -16.03 35.16
C ASN A 682 20.07 -16.16 36.61
N GLU A 683 20.10 -17.37 37.13
CA GLU A 683 20.59 -17.66 38.47
C GLU A 683 22.11 -17.52 38.57
N ASN A 684 22.59 -17.02 39.71
CA ASN A 684 24.02 -16.86 40.03
C ASN A 684 24.82 -16.06 38.99
N LYS A 685 24.16 -15.22 38.18
CA LYS A 685 24.77 -14.45 37.09
C LYS A 685 25.56 -15.36 36.13
N LEU A 686 25.00 -16.52 35.76
CA LEU A 686 25.60 -17.45 34.81
C LEU A 686 25.81 -16.79 33.44
N LEU A 687 24.84 -15.98 33.01
CA LEU A 687 24.97 -15.11 31.85
C LEU A 687 25.33 -13.66 32.27
N PRO A 688 26.15 -12.95 31.47
CA PRO A 688 26.75 -13.39 30.21
C PRO A 688 27.94 -14.35 30.38
N LEU A 689 28.15 -15.21 29.38
CA LEU A 689 29.26 -16.14 29.30
C LEU A 689 30.59 -15.43 29.01
N SER A 690 31.67 -15.95 29.60
CA SER A 690 33.02 -15.53 29.27
C SER A 690 33.44 -16.03 27.88
N LYS A 691 34.07 -15.16 27.08
CA LYS A 691 34.68 -15.54 25.80
C LYS A 691 35.92 -16.42 25.95
N ASN A 692 36.45 -16.57 27.18
CA ASN A 692 37.64 -17.37 27.49
C ASN A 692 37.34 -18.81 27.91
N LEU A 693 36.09 -19.27 27.75
CA LEU A 693 35.72 -20.67 27.98
C LEU A 693 36.60 -21.60 27.13
N GLN A 694 37.08 -22.68 27.74
CA GLN A 694 37.95 -23.64 27.05
C GLN A 694 37.12 -24.63 26.24
N SER A 695 35.91 -24.95 26.72
CA SER A 695 35.03 -25.91 26.09
C SER A 695 33.55 -25.62 26.34
N ILE A 696 32.74 -25.75 25.29
CA ILE A 696 31.30 -25.53 25.35
C ILE A 696 30.57 -26.68 24.65
N ALA A 697 29.49 -27.17 25.26
CA ALA A 697 28.57 -28.09 24.60
C ALA A 697 27.43 -27.28 23.99
N VAL A 698 27.14 -27.51 22.71
CA VAL A 698 25.98 -26.93 22.04
C VAL A 698 25.10 -28.10 21.62
N ILE A 699 23.94 -28.24 22.26
CA ILE A 699 23.12 -29.43 22.23
C ILE A 699 21.71 -29.08 21.77
N GLY A 700 21.04 -29.95 21.05
CA GLY A 700 19.59 -29.87 20.84
C GLY A 700 19.17 -29.77 19.37
N PRO A 701 17.90 -30.07 19.08
CA PRO A 701 17.39 -30.19 17.72
C PRO A 701 17.50 -28.89 16.91
N ASN A 702 17.41 -27.73 17.59
CA ASN A 702 17.37 -26.41 16.98
C ASN A 702 18.72 -25.68 17.01
N ALA A 703 19.78 -26.31 17.53
CA ALA A 703 21.09 -25.67 17.66
C ALA A 703 21.78 -25.38 16.32
N ASN A 704 21.55 -26.22 15.30
CA ASN A 704 22.15 -26.09 13.96
C ASN A 704 21.11 -26.45 12.88
N ASP A 705 19.95 -25.82 12.96
CA ASP A 705 18.87 -25.94 11.97
C ASP A 705 18.51 -24.53 11.48
N GLU A 706 18.80 -24.27 10.20
CA GLU A 706 18.60 -22.94 9.60
C GLU A 706 17.12 -22.55 9.56
N LYS A 707 16.21 -23.50 9.34
CA LYS A 707 14.80 -23.20 9.05
C LYS A 707 13.97 -23.00 10.30
N ASN A 708 14.25 -23.75 11.36
CA ASN A 708 13.44 -23.68 12.57
C ASN A 708 13.46 -22.29 13.25
N GLN A 709 14.45 -21.45 12.97
CA GLN A 709 14.52 -20.08 13.50
C GLN A 709 13.81 -19.02 12.65
N LEU A 710 13.25 -19.38 11.49
CA LEU A 710 12.74 -18.40 10.52
C LEU A 710 11.22 -18.18 10.58
N GLY A 711 10.45 -19.12 11.15
CA GLY A 711 8.99 -19.04 11.16
C GLY A 711 8.32 -19.72 9.96
N ASP A 712 7.04 -19.47 9.73
CA ASP A 712 6.25 -20.18 8.70
C ASP A 712 6.15 -19.46 7.36
N TYR A 713 5.85 -18.17 7.36
CA TYR A 713 5.73 -17.31 6.19
C TYR A 713 7.10 -16.87 5.64
N THR A 714 8.06 -17.80 5.69
CA THR A 714 9.36 -17.70 5.01
C THR A 714 9.26 -18.20 3.58
N SER A 715 10.06 -17.60 2.69
CA SER A 715 10.11 -17.95 1.27
C SER A 715 10.44 -19.42 1.02
N LEU A 716 9.88 -20.01 -0.04
CA LEU A 716 10.15 -21.41 -0.41
C LEU A 716 11.63 -21.68 -0.72
N VAL A 717 12.30 -20.68 -1.31
CA VAL A 717 13.72 -20.70 -1.64
C VAL A 717 14.40 -19.59 -0.85
N ILE A 718 15.27 -19.99 0.08
CA ILE A 718 16.09 -19.11 0.91
C ILE A 718 17.43 -18.95 0.19
N LEU A 719 17.75 -17.71 -0.19
CA LEU A 719 19.01 -17.34 -0.86
C LEU A 719 19.99 -16.63 0.08
N GLN A 720 19.50 -16.27 1.27
CA GLN A 720 20.23 -15.58 2.31
C GLN A 720 21.14 -16.57 3.04
N ASP A 721 22.26 -16.06 3.55
CA ASP A 721 23.13 -16.84 4.45
C ASP A 721 22.54 -16.82 5.85
N ILE A 722 22.05 -17.99 6.31
CA ILE A 722 21.32 -18.13 7.57
C ILE A 722 22.29 -18.59 8.65
N GLU A 723 22.60 -17.71 9.60
CA GLU A 723 23.50 -18.05 10.69
C GLU A 723 22.74 -18.80 11.80
N THR A 724 23.12 -20.05 12.04
CA THR A 724 22.53 -20.87 13.11
C THR A 724 23.08 -20.51 14.49
N VAL A 725 22.38 -20.90 15.57
CA VAL A 725 22.86 -20.70 16.95
C VAL A 725 24.26 -21.30 17.18
N LEU A 726 24.53 -22.48 16.61
CA LEU A 726 25.85 -23.10 16.68
C LEU A 726 26.93 -22.25 16.02
N GLU A 727 26.65 -21.68 14.86
CA GLU A 727 27.59 -20.83 14.13
C GLU A 727 27.84 -19.51 14.85
N GLY A 728 26.77 -18.85 15.33
CA GLY A 728 26.90 -17.65 16.15
C GLY A 728 27.75 -17.87 17.39
N ILE A 729 27.56 -18.99 18.10
CA ILE A 729 28.41 -19.34 19.26
C ILE A 729 29.86 -19.56 18.84
N LYS A 730 30.12 -20.31 17.74
CA LYS A 730 31.49 -20.52 17.25
C LYS A 730 32.18 -19.20 16.92
N ASN A 731 31.46 -18.25 16.33
CA ASN A 731 31.97 -16.94 15.95
C ASN A 731 32.35 -16.05 17.16
N LYS A 732 31.87 -16.36 18.37
CA LYS A 732 32.19 -15.61 19.61
C LYS A 732 33.40 -16.10 20.37
N LEU A 733 33.86 -17.32 20.12
CA LEU A 733 34.90 -17.95 20.92
C LEU A 733 36.30 -17.63 20.39
N ASN A 734 37.26 -17.56 21.31
CA ASN A 734 38.67 -17.40 20.96
C ASN A 734 39.22 -18.62 20.20
N VAL A 735 40.26 -18.41 19.39
CA VAL A 735 40.98 -19.46 18.67
C VAL A 735 41.47 -20.54 19.66
N GLY A 736 40.98 -21.77 19.50
CA GLY A 736 41.34 -22.93 20.32
C GLY A 736 40.27 -23.42 21.29
N ALA A 737 39.18 -22.66 21.52
CA ALA A 737 38.04 -23.12 22.30
C ALA A 737 37.34 -24.32 21.60
N LYS A 738 36.98 -25.34 22.37
CA LYS A 738 36.37 -26.56 21.83
C LYS A 738 34.84 -26.49 21.87
N VAL A 739 34.20 -26.58 20.71
CA VAL A 739 32.74 -26.67 20.58
C VAL A 739 32.32 -28.13 20.38
N ASN A 740 31.65 -28.71 21.38
CA ASN A 740 31.12 -30.08 21.35
C ASN A 740 29.64 -30.06 20.95
N TYR A 741 29.37 -30.11 19.64
CA TYR A 741 28.01 -30.13 19.12
C TYR A 741 27.40 -31.54 19.12
N VAL A 742 26.14 -31.66 19.58
CA VAL A 742 25.33 -32.88 19.47
C VAL A 742 23.87 -32.51 19.21
N LYS A 743 23.25 -33.03 18.16
CA LYS A 743 21.83 -32.75 17.88
C LYS A 743 20.90 -33.27 18.99
N GLY A 744 21.20 -34.43 19.56
CA GLY A 744 20.50 -34.94 20.75
C GLY A 744 19.21 -35.66 20.42
N CYS A 745 18.26 -35.00 19.76
CA CYS A 745 17.00 -35.61 19.31
C CYS A 745 16.38 -34.89 18.11
N ASN A 746 15.23 -35.37 17.62
CA ASN A 746 14.34 -34.60 16.75
C ASN A 746 13.32 -33.83 17.59
N VAL A 747 12.79 -32.71 17.07
CA VAL A 747 11.69 -31.96 17.70
C VAL A 747 10.48 -32.87 17.89
N VAL A 748 10.03 -33.53 16.82
CA VAL A 748 8.89 -34.46 16.86
C VAL A 748 9.34 -35.91 16.78
N GLY A 749 8.71 -36.76 17.60
CA GLY A 749 8.90 -38.20 17.63
C GLY A 749 10.19 -38.65 18.32
N THR A 750 10.45 -39.94 18.27
CA THR A 750 11.55 -40.61 18.99
C THR A 750 12.58 -41.26 18.06
N GLY A 751 12.52 -41.00 16.75
CA GLY A 751 13.33 -41.68 15.75
C GLY A 751 14.84 -41.36 15.79
N LEU A 752 15.24 -40.26 16.44
CA LEU A 752 16.64 -39.92 16.72
C LEU A 752 16.80 -39.76 18.22
N ASP A 753 17.66 -40.59 18.81
CA ASP A 753 18.06 -40.54 20.22
C ASP A 753 19.58 -40.55 20.31
N GLU A 754 20.16 -39.40 20.63
CA GLU A 754 21.58 -39.20 20.89
C GLU A 754 21.82 -38.66 22.30
N ILE A 755 20.90 -38.89 23.24
CA ILE A 755 20.95 -38.33 24.58
C ILE A 755 22.25 -38.74 25.31
N ASP A 756 22.69 -39.98 25.15
CA ASP A 756 23.98 -40.45 25.70
C ASP A 756 25.19 -39.69 25.12
N LYS A 757 25.13 -39.28 23.85
CA LYS A 757 26.18 -38.45 23.24
C LYS A 757 26.13 -37.03 23.80
N ALA A 758 24.93 -36.47 23.98
CA ALA A 758 24.73 -35.15 24.59
C ALA A 758 25.25 -35.09 26.03
N VAL A 759 24.96 -36.12 26.84
CA VAL A 759 25.50 -36.29 28.19
C VAL A 759 27.03 -36.31 28.19
N LYS A 760 27.65 -37.04 27.25
CA LYS A 760 29.12 -37.09 27.12
C LYS A 760 29.72 -35.75 26.68
N ALA A 761 29.02 -35.00 25.83
CA ALA A 761 29.45 -33.66 25.40
C ALA A 761 29.38 -32.66 26.57
N ALA A 762 28.28 -32.67 27.34
CA ALA A 762 28.10 -31.83 28.51
C ALA A 762 29.18 -32.08 29.58
N LYS A 763 29.48 -33.35 29.91
CA LYS A 763 30.54 -33.71 30.89
C LYS A 763 31.96 -33.29 30.47
N LYS A 764 32.18 -33.00 29.18
CA LYS A 764 33.47 -32.59 28.61
C LYS A 764 33.52 -31.09 28.31
N SER A 765 32.57 -30.32 28.83
CA SER A 765 32.42 -28.90 28.57
C SER A 765 32.28 -28.12 29.87
N ASP A 766 32.71 -26.87 29.86
CA ASP A 766 32.60 -25.97 31.01
C ASP A 766 31.14 -25.51 31.23
N VAL A 767 30.38 -25.43 30.13
CA VAL A 767 28.95 -25.08 30.09
C VAL A 767 28.25 -25.83 28.95
N ALA A 768 26.97 -26.11 29.12
CA ALA A 768 26.11 -26.67 28.09
C ALA A 768 25.00 -25.68 27.70
N ILE A 769 24.92 -25.34 26.42
CA ILE A 769 23.81 -24.60 25.83
C ILE A 769 22.90 -25.61 25.12
N VAL A 770 21.66 -25.73 25.57
CA VAL A 770 20.66 -26.66 25.04
C VAL A 770 19.57 -25.89 24.30
N VAL A 771 19.50 -26.03 22.98
CA VAL A 771 18.59 -25.30 22.10
C VAL A 771 17.39 -26.17 21.76
N LEU A 772 16.22 -25.80 22.28
CA LEU A 772 14.96 -26.56 22.23
C LEU A 772 13.84 -25.73 21.60
N GLY A 773 12.67 -26.31 21.43
CA GLY A 773 11.44 -25.60 21.08
C GLY A 773 10.63 -26.34 20.01
N GLU A 774 10.25 -25.60 18.98
CA GLU A 774 9.39 -26.05 17.88
C GLU A 774 10.16 -26.17 16.56
N ASN A 775 9.50 -26.67 15.53
CA ASN A 775 10.03 -26.82 14.18
C ASN A 775 9.07 -26.27 13.14
N GLU A 776 9.68 -25.83 12.04
CA GLU A 776 9.00 -25.28 10.87
C GLU A 776 8.06 -26.32 10.20
N TRP A 777 7.03 -25.79 9.54
CA TRP A 777 5.86 -26.52 9.08
C TRP A 777 5.99 -27.25 7.73
N LYS A 778 6.83 -26.79 6.79
CA LYS A 778 7.09 -27.41 5.47
C LYS A 778 8.25 -28.40 5.47
N THR A 779 8.73 -28.85 6.63
CA THR A 779 9.82 -29.83 6.65
C THR A 779 9.38 -31.15 5.99
N LYS A 780 9.92 -31.44 4.80
CA LYS A 780 9.65 -32.66 4.03
C LYS A 780 9.83 -33.91 4.92
N ASP A 781 8.82 -34.78 4.92
CA ASP A 781 8.75 -36.02 5.70
C ASP A 781 8.68 -35.85 7.25
N LYS A 782 8.49 -34.64 7.76
CA LYS A 782 8.24 -34.36 9.18
C LYS A 782 6.88 -33.69 9.40
N LYS A 783 6.41 -33.71 10.66
CA LYS A 783 5.24 -32.94 11.10
C LYS A 783 5.73 -31.63 11.71
N GLY A 784 5.22 -30.50 11.23
CA GLY A 784 5.42 -29.20 11.88
C GLY A 784 4.80 -29.18 13.28
N THR A 785 5.27 -28.26 14.12
CA THR A 785 4.67 -28.00 15.44
C THR A 785 4.09 -26.60 15.56
N SER A 786 4.55 -25.66 14.73
CA SER A 786 3.99 -24.31 14.66
C SER A 786 3.80 -23.80 13.24
N GLY A 787 2.79 -22.93 13.06
CA GLY A 787 2.38 -22.28 11.82
C GLY A 787 1.02 -22.68 11.28
N GLU A 788 0.62 -22.05 10.16
CA GLU A 788 -0.65 -22.30 9.46
C GLU A 788 -0.90 -23.82 9.29
N GLY A 789 -1.99 -24.31 9.87
CA GLY A 789 -2.39 -25.73 9.86
C GLY A 789 -1.73 -26.63 10.91
N TYR A 790 -0.93 -26.09 11.84
CA TYR A 790 -0.17 -26.85 12.85
C TYR A 790 -0.51 -26.41 14.28
N ASP A 791 -1.74 -26.69 14.68
CA ASP A 791 -2.25 -26.50 16.04
C ASP A 791 -1.79 -27.63 16.98
N VAL A 792 -1.76 -27.33 18.29
CA VAL A 792 -1.34 -28.30 19.31
C VAL A 792 -2.36 -28.47 20.42
N ALA A 793 -2.56 -29.71 20.87
CA ALA A 793 -3.37 -30.01 22.04
C ALA A 793 -2.60 -29.81 23.37
N THR A 794 -1.26 -29.84 23.31
CA THR A 794 -0.37 -29.63 24.47
C THR A 794 0.68 -28.58 24.11
N LEU A 795 1.05 -27.78 25.09
CA LEU A 795 2.08 -26.75 24.97
C LEU A 795 3.44 -27.22 25.50
N GLU A 796 3.54 -28.48 25.95
CA GLU A 796 4.83 -29.05 26.38
C GLU A 796 5.78 -29.28 25.19
N LEU A 797 7.09 -29.28 25.46
CA LEU A 797 8.10 -29.66 24.49
C LEU A 797 7.84 -31.06 23.91
N THR A 798 7.77 -31.14 22.58
CA THR A 798 7.49 -32.38 21.87
C THR A 798 8.72 -33.30 21.78
N GLY A 799 8.49 -34.57 21.42
CA GLY A 799 9.56 -35.55 21.20
C GLY A 799 10.34 -35.89 22.46
N LEU A 800 11.66 -36.03 22.33
CA LEU A 800 12.57 -36.38 23.44
C LEU A 800 13.23 -35.16 24.09
N GLN A 801 12.80 -33.94 23.75
CA GLN A 801 13.44 -32.69 24.17
C GLN A 801 13.50 -32.52 25.70
N LYS A 802 12.39 -32.81 26.39
CA LYS A 802 12.31 -32.77 27.86
C LYS A 802 13.26 -33.76 28.52
N GLU A 803 13.41 -34.96 27.95
CA GLU A 803 14.34 -35.96 28.47
C GLU A 803 15.80 -35.59 28.19
N LEU A 804 16.09 -35.06 27.00
CA LEU A 804 17.41 -34.58 26.60
C LEU A 804 17.95 -33.54 27.60
N VAL A 805 17.18 -32.48 27.86
CA VAL A 805 17.61 -31.41 28.79
C VAL A 805 17.74 -31.91 30.21
N ARG A 806 16.85 -32.81 30.66
CA ARG A 806 16.96 -33.45 31.98
C ARG A 806 18.27 -34.22 32.13
N LYS A 807 18.62 -35.03 31.13
CA LYS A 807 19.83 -35.85 31.16
C LYS A 807 21.11 -35.03 31.07
N VAL A 808 21.08 -33.91 30.35
CA VAL A 808 22.18 -32.93 30.34
C VAL A 808 22.32 -32.24 31.70
N TYR A 809 21.22 -31.79 32.30
CA TYR A 809 21.24 -31.17 33.63
C TYR A 809 21.78 -32.12 34.72
N GLU A 810 21.39 -33.40 34.67
CA GLU A 810 21.85 -34.46 35.60
C GLU A 810 23.37 -34.69 35.56
N THR A 811 24.12 -34.16 34.58
CA THR A 811 25.58 -34.24 34.57
C THR A 811 26.26 -33.32 35.60
N GLY A 812 25.52 -32.33 36.12
CA GLY A 812 26.06 -31.26 36.96
C GLY A 812 26.81 -30.17 36.19
N THR A 813 26.81 -30.23 34.85
CA THR A 813 27.36 -29.16 34.00
C THR A 813 26.42 -27.95 34.06
N PRO A 814 26.91 -26.70 34.27
CA PRO A 814 26.09 -25.50 34.15
C PRO A 814 25.33 -25.51 32.82
N THR A 815 24.01 -25.39 32.88
CA THR A 815 23.14 -25.57 31.72
C THR A 815 22.34 -24.29 31.44
N ILE A 816 22.34 -23.88 30.18
CA ILE A 816 21.55 -22.78 29.64
C ILE A 816 20.58 -23.37 28.64
N VAL A 817 19.31 -23.01 28.71
CA VAL A 817 18.33 -23.34 27.66
C VAL A 817 18.08 -22.12 26.78
N VAL A 818 18.15 -22.32 25.47
CA VAL A 818 17.69 -21.36 24.46
C VAL A 818 16.44 -21.95 23.80
N LEU A 819 15.38 -21.17 23.71
CA LEU A 819 14.12 -21.57 23.09
C LEU A 819 13.97 -20.93 21.71
N ILE A 820 13.61 -21.75 20.72
CA ILE A 820 13.30 -21.35 19.35
C ILE A 820 11.90 -21.90 19.01
N ASN A 821 10.89 -21.03 19.01
CA ASN A 821 9.46 -21.38 18.92
C ASN A 821 8.59 -20.20 18.50
N GLY A 822 7.37 -20.52 18.04
CA GLY A 822 6.42 -19.53 17.52
C GLY A 822 5.30 -19.16 18.49
N ARG A 823 5.16 -19.86 19.62
CA ARG A 823 4.11 -19.66 20.62
C ARG A 823 4.64 -19.81 22.04
N ALA A 824 3.86 -19.39 23.03
CA ALA A 824 4.20 -19.61 24.44
C ALA A 824 4.13 -21.10 24.80
N LEU A 825 5.26 -21.68 25.23
CA LEU A 825 5.39 -23.09 25.60
C LEU A 825 5.29 -23.33 27.11
N ALA A 826 4.71 -24.47 27.50
CA ALA A 826 4.69 -24.95 28.89
C ALA A 826 6.00 -25.69 29.22
N ILE A 827 6.97 -24.94 29.77
CA ILE A 827 8.34 -25.40 30.04
C ILE A 827 8.64 -25.65 31.53
N ASN A 828 7.64 -26.07 32.31
CA ASN A 828 7.67 -26.06 33.79
C ASN A 828 8.94 -26.70 34.37
N TRP A 829 9.32 -27.89 33.88
CA TRP A 829 10.52 -28.59 34.37
C TRP A 829 11.80 -27.80 34.09
N VAL A 830 11.89 -27.13 32.94
CA VAL A 830 13.04 -26.28 32.58
C VAL A 830 13.10 -25.06 33.51
N ALA A 831 11.98 -24.37 33.70
CA ALA A 831 11.89 -23.20 34.59
C ALA A 831 12.29 -23.53 36.05
N GLU A 832 11.89 -24.70 36.55
CA GLU A 832 12.19 -25.14 37.91
C GLU A 832 13.66 -25.54 38.10
N ASN A 833 14.33 -26.11 37.09
CA ASN A 833 15.62 -26.79 37.28
C ASN A 833 16.81 -26.10 36.58
N ILE A 834 16.60 -25.38 35.48
CA ILE A 834 17.70 -24.80 34.70
C ILE A 834 18.09 -23.42 35.23
N GLN A 835 19.38 -23.12 35.23
CA GLN A 835 19.94 -21.91 35.82
C GLN A 835 19.68 -20.66 34.98
N ALA A 836 19.77 -20.76 33.65
CA ALA A 836 19.48 -19.66 32.75
C ALA A 836 18.64 -20.09 31.55
N ILE A 837 17.67 -19.26 31.19
CA ILE A 837 16.70 -19.52 30.12
C ILE A 837 16.60 -18.26 29.26
N VAL A 838 16.82 -18.43 27.97
CA VAL A 838 16.72 -17.39 26.94
C VAL A 838 15.62 -17.78 25.97
N GLU A 839 14.61 -16.93 25.84
CA GLU A 839 13.56 -17.05 24.82
C GLU A 839 13.97 -16.21 23.61
N ALA A 840 14.19 -16.88 22.47
CA ALA A 840 14.60 -16.22 21.23
C ALA A 840 13.49 -16.25 20.17
N TRP A 841 12.37 -16.93 20.43
CA TRP A 841 11.24 -17.08 19.51
C TRP A 841 11.69 -17.65 18.14
N ASN A 842 11.15 -17.14 17.03
CA ASN A 842 11.75 -17.32 15.70
C ASN A 842 12.48 -16.01 15.31
N PRO A 843 13.82 -15.93 15.55
CA PRO A 843 14.58 -14.68 15.47
C PRO A 843 15.04 -14.27 14.06
N GLY A 844 14.59 -14.94 12.99
CA GLY A 844 14.91 -14.55 11.60
C GLY A 844 16.33 -14.88 11.16
N GLU A 845 16.78 -14.31 10.03
CA GLU A 845 18.02 -14.72 9.34
C GLU A 845 19.31 -14.47 10.15
N LYS A 846 19.30 -13.47 11.05
CA LYS A 846 20.43 -13.13 11.93
C LYS A 846 20.27 -13.69 13.34
N GLY A 847 19.36 -14.64 13.52
CA GLY A 847 18.98 -15.19 14.82
C GLY A 847 20.12 -15.82 15.60
N GLY A 848 20.94 -16.65 14.95
CA GLY A 848 22.10 -17.28 15.59
C GLY A 848 23.10 -16.26 16.14
N THR A 849 23.38 -15.20 15.37
CA THR A 849 24.23 -14.09 15.80
C THR A 849 23.62 -13.34 16.98
N ALA A 850 22.31 -13.04 16.93
CA ALA A 850 21.61 -12.32 18.00
C ALA A 850 21.64 -13.11 19.32
N VAL A 851 21.32 -14.41 19.27
CA VAL A 851 21.41 -15.32 20.42
C VAL A 851 22.83 -15.32 20.99
N ALA A 852 23.85 -15.46 20.15
CA ALA A 852 25.23 -15.44 20.61
C ALA A 852 25.63 -14.09 21.23
N ASN A 853 25.19 -12.96 20.65
CA ASN A 853 25.46 -11.63 21.20
C ASN A 853 24.90 -11.48 22.62
N VAL A 854 23.68 -11.99 22.87
CA VAL A 854 23.07 -11.99 24.20
C VAL A 854 23.83 -12.93 25.14
N LEU A 855 24.08 -14.17 24.73
CA LEU A 855 24.75 -15.17 25.58
C LEU A 855 26.14 -14.74 26.04
N PHE A 856 26.89 -14.01 25.21
CA PHE A 856 28.25 -13.55 25.54
C PHE A 856 28.32 -12.09 26.01
N GLY A 857 27.18 -11.43 26.19
CA GLY A 857 27.12 -10.08 26.76
C GLY A 857 27.57 -8.95 25.83
N ASP A 858 27.67 -9.22 24.53
CA ASP A 858 27.84 -8.15 23.53
C ASP A 858 26.57 -7.30 23.42
N VAL A 859 25.42 -7.88 23.78
CA VAL A 859 24.16 -7.18 24.02
C VAL A 859 23.61 -7.56 25.38
N ASN A 860 23.17 -6.55 26.12
CA ASN A 860 22.36 -6.72 27.31
C ASN A 860 20.90 -6.95 26.88
N PRO A 861 20.28 -8.10 27.20
CA PRO A 861 18.90 -8.37 26.80
C PRO A 861 17.95 -7.32 27.39
N SER A 862 17.02 -6.87 26.55
CA SER A 862 16.01 -5.86 26.89
C SER A 862 14.59 -6.26 26.48
N GLY A 863 14.43 -7.44 25.86
CA GLY A 863 13.12 -7.94 25.45
C GLY A 863 12.24 -8.26 26.66
N LYS A 864 10.93 -8.06 26.50
CA LYS A 864 9.90 -8.38 27.49
C LYS A 864 8.80 -9.21 26.82
N LEU A 865 8.29 -10.25 27.48
CA LEU A 865 7.27 -11.13 26.92
C LEU A 865 6.01 -10.36 26.47
N PRO A 866 5.56 -10.49 25.22
CA PRO A 866 4.34 -9.85 24.73
C PRO A 866 3.11 -10.76 24.90
N VAL A 867 3.30 -11.96 25.46
CA VAL A 867 2.26 -12.96 25.76
C VAL A 867 2.57 -13.65 27.08
N THR A 868 1.53 -14.09 27.79
CA THR A 868 1.65 -14.81 29.06
C THR A 868 1.98 -16.28 28.82
N PHE A 869 2.97 -16.82 29.54
CA PHE A 869 3.35 -18.24 29.42
C PHE A 869 2.49 -19.12 30.34
N PRO A 870 1.74 -20.09 29.80
CA PRO A 870 0.94 -21.01 30.61
C PRO A 870 1.81 -22.09 31.27
N ARG A 871 1.30 -22.67 32.36
CA ARG A 871 1.87 -23.90 32.96
C ARG A 871 1.33 -25.18 32.33
N HIS A 872 0.15 -25.12 31.72
CA HIS A 872 -0.52 -26.26 31.10
C HIS A 872 -1.63 -25.76 30.16
N ALA A 873 -1.93 -26.51 29.09
CA ALA A 873 -3.00 -26.15 28.15
C ALA A 873 -4.40 -26.10 28.80
N GLY A 874 -4.60 -26.85 29.89
CA GLY A 874 -5.84 -26.81 30.69
C GLY A 874 -6.01 -25.56 31.56
N GLN A 875 -5.00 -24.68 31.63
CA GLN A 875 -5.09 -23.39 32.34
C GLN A 875 -5.72 -22.30 31.47
N LEU A 876 -5.87 -22.54 30.17
CA LEU A 876 -6.34 -21.55 29.20
C LEU A 876 -7.81 -21.14 29.46
N PRO A 877 -8.16 -19.86 29.26
CA PRO A 877 -7.27 -18.76 28.84
C PRO A 877 -6.35 -18.23 29.94
N VAL A 878 -5.13 -17.79 29.58
CA VAL A 878 -4.08 -17.32 30.54
C VAL A 878 -3.67 -15.85 30.41
N TYR A 879 -4.15 -15.12 29.40
CA TYR A 879 -3.79 -13.71 29.17
C TYR A 879 -3.97 -12.83 30.42
N TYR A 880 -3.11 -11.82 30.58
CA TYR A 880 -2.97 -11.03 31.81
C TYR A 880 -4.21 -10.17 32.15
N ASN A 881 -4.93 -9.69 31.14
CA ASN A 881 -6.11 -8.83 31.28
C ASN A 881 -7.41 -9.64 31.52
N TYR A 882 -7.33 -10.67 32.36
CA TYR A 882 -8.47 -11.50 32.72
C TYR A 882 -9.48 -10.76 33.63
N LYS A 883 -10.70 -11.29 33.72
CA LYS A 883 -11.78 -10.67 34.52
C LYS A 883 -11.59 -10.96 36.04
N PRO A 884 -12.04 -10.05 36.94
CA PRO A 884 -11.90 -10.18 38.39
C PRO A 884 -12.40 -11.49 39.01
N SER A 885 -13.38 -12.17 38.39
CA SER A 885 -13.84 -13.49 38.84
C SER A 885 -12.71 -14.52 38.88
N LYS A 886 -11.84 -14.55 37.88
CA LYS A 886 -10.65 -15.43 37.88
C LYS A 886 -9.68 -15.02 38.99
N SER A 887 -9.44 -13.72 39.18
CA SER A 887 -8.59 -13.21 40.28
C SER A 887 -9.07 -13.66 41.66
N TYR A 888 -10.39 -13.54 41.89
CA TYR A 888 -11.01 -13.95 43.15
C TYR A 888 -10.76 -15.43 43.42
N TRP A 889 -11.02 -16.30 42.45
CA TRP A 889 -10.82 -17.76 42.66
C TRP A 889 -9.35 -18.16 42.77
N LEU A 890 -8.42 -17.40 42.16
CA LEU A 890 -6.99 -17.64 42.32
C LEU A 890 -6.46 -17.25 43.70
N ASN A 891 -6.98 -16.16 44.30
CA ASN A 891 -6.38 -15.54 45.48
C ASN A 891 -7.21 -15.66 46.77
N GLU A 892 -8.55 -15.68 46.65
CA GLU A 892 -9.50 -15.59 47.76
C GLU A 892 -10.47 -16.78 47.83
N GLY A 893 -10.56 -17.56 46.75
CA GLY A 893 -11.44 -18.73 46.66
C GLY A 893 -11.12 -19.79 47.72
N TRP A 894 -12.13 -20.58 48.10
CA TRP A 894 -11.89 -21.75 48.93
C TRP A 894 -11.15 -22.86 48.15
N GLY A 895 -10.33 -23.65 48.84
CA GLY A 895 -9.63 -24.78 48.21
C GLY A 895 -8.52 -24.37 47.23
N ASN A 896 -8.01 -25.34 46.46
CA ASN A 896 -7.04 -25.08 45.40
C ASN A 896 -7.77 -24.69 44.11
N PRO A 897 -7.33 -23.66 43.36
CA PRO A 897 -8.00 -23.26 42.11
C PRO A 897 -8.03 -24.37 41.06
N TYR A 898 -7.03 -25.25 41.05
CA TYR A 898 -6.97 -26.47 40.26
C TYR A 898 -6.60 -27.65 41.18
N SER A 899 -7.19 -28.82 40.96
CA SER A 899 -6.94 -30.01 41.80
C SER A 899 -5.57 -30.66 41.57
N ASP A 900 -5.02 -30.49 40.37
CA ASP A 900 -3.86 -31.18 39.83
C ASP A 900 -2.72 -30.22 39.41
N LEU A 901 -2.92 -28.91 39.55
CA LEU A 901 -1.90 -27.89 39.33
C LEU A 901 -1.57 -27.19 40.64
N LYS A 902 -0.34 -27.37 41.12
CA LYS A 902 0.13 -26.85 42.40
C LYS A 902 0.12 -25.32 42.45
N GLU A 903 0.66 -24.68 41.42
CA GLU A 903 0.76 -23.22 41.30
C GLU A 903 -0.20 -22.77 40.18
N PRO A 904 -1.29 -22.06 40.52
CA PRO A 904 -2.34 -21.72 39.56
C PRO A 904 -2.04 -20.42 38.78
N SER A 905 -0.96 -19.71 39.13
CA SER A 905 -0.43 -18.55 38.40
C SER A 905 0.21 -18.95 37.07
N PRO A 906 0.38 -18.03 36.10
CA PRO A 906 1.15 -18.31 34.90
C PRO A 906 2.61 -18.70 35.22
N LEU A 907 3.30 -19.26 34.23
CA LEU A 907 4.71 -19.60 34.37
C LEU A 907 5.60 -18.35 34.30
N TYR A 908 5.31 -17.48 33.33
CA TYR A 908 5.84 -16.12 33.23
C TYR A 908 4.70 -15.19 32.79
N GLU A 909 4.61 -14.03 33.39
CA GLU A 909 3.57 -13.04 33.12
C GLU A 909 3.85 -12.20 31.87
N PHE A 910 2.80 -11.60 31.32
CA PHE A 910 2.92 -10.56 30.30
C PHE A 910 3.85 -9.43 30.76
N GLY A 911 4.71 -8.97 29.86
CA GLY A 911 5.70 -7.93 30.09
C GLY A 911 6.93 -8.37 30.86
N PHE A 912 7.09 -9.66 31.21
CA PHE A 912 8.25 -10.15 31.96
C PHE A 912 9.52 -10.24 31.10
N GLY A 913 10.67 -9.87 31.66
CA GLY A 913 11.97 -10.07 31.04
C GLY A 913 13.09 -9.45 31.86
N LEU A 914 14.15 -10.21 32.09
CA LEU A 914 15.31 -9.80 32.89
C LEU A 914 16.34 -9.05 32.04
N SER A 915 17.24 -8.35 32.72
CA SER A 915 18.41 -7.69 32.15
C SER A 915 19.66 -8.13 32.90
N TYR A 916 20.84 -7.92 32.31
CA TYR A 916 22.12 -8.01 33.04
C TYR A 916 22.37 -6.80 33.94
N THR A 917 21.56 -5.75 33.82
CA THR A 917 21.53 -4.62 34.76
C THR A 917 20.23 -4.59 35.57
N THR A 918 20.08 -3.59 36.44
CA THR A 918 18.90 -3.41 37.30
C THR A 918 18.35 -2.00 37.17
N PHE A 919 17.04 -1.85 37.35
CA PHE A 919 16.35 -0.56 37.24
C PHE A 919 15.51 -0.26 38.49
N GLU A 920 15.63 0.97 38.98
CA GLU A 920 14.85 1.54 40.06
C GLU A 920 13.83 2.53 39.49
N TYR A 921 12.62 2.53 40.06
CA TYR A 921 11.51 3.40 39.68
C TYR A 921 11.13 4.27 40.87
N SER A 922 10.98 5.58 40.66
CA SER A 922 10.68 6.54 41.71
C SER A 922 9.75 7.66 41.23
N GLU A 923 9.29 8.47 42.18
CA GLU A 923 8.59 9.73 41.91
C GLU A 923 7.32 9.62 41.02
N LEU A 924 6.34 8.80 41.43
CA LEU A 924 5.04 8.79 40.76
C LEU A 924 4.31 10.13 40.96
N ASN A 925 4.03 10.82 39.85
CA ASN A 925 3.38 12.13 39.85
C ASN A 925 2.19 12.17 38.87
N PHE A 926 1.17 12.95 39.23
CA PHE A 926 0.00 13.25 38.40
C PHE A 926 -0.04 14.77 38.14
N SER A 927 -0.21 15.20 36.89
CA SER A 927 -0.35 16.63 36.59
C SER A 927 -1.69 17.21 37.04
N ALA A 928 -2.75 16.38 37.10
CA ALA A 928 -4.06 16.76 37.61
C ALA A 928 -4.75 15.58 38.32
N ASN A 929 -5.34 15.82 39.50
CA ASN A 929 -6.16 14.86 40.23
C ASN A 929 -7.05 15.62 41.23
N PRO A 930 -8.38 15.66 41.06
CA PRO A 930 -9.18 14.92 40.07
C PRO A 930 -9.13 15.53 38.66
N ILE A 931 -9.67 14.80 37.67
CA ILE A 931 -9.97 15.29 36.31
C ILE A 931 -11.48 15.12 36.00
N GLY A 932 -12.03 15.92 35.08
CA GLY A 932 -13.38 15.66 34.54
C GLY A 932 -13.39 14.51 33.52
N LYS A 933 -14.57 14.06 33.09
CA LYS A 933 -14.74 12.96 32.10
C LYS A 933 -13.96 13.12 30.79
N TYR A 934 -13.75 14.37 30.35
CA TYR A 934 -12.95 14.72 29.16
C TYR A 934 -11.65 15.45 29.54
N GLY A 935 -11.31 15.48 30.82
CA GLY A 935 -10.05 16.01 31.30
C GLY A 935 -8.90 15.08 30.95
N ILE A 936 -7.68 15.62 31.06
CA ILE A 936 -6.44 14.89 30.79
C ILE A 936 -5.58 15.01 32.04
N THR A 937 -4.94 13.91 32.44
CA THR A 937 -3.83 13.93 33.39
C THR A 937 -2.61 13.26 32.78
N THR A 938 -1.43 13.81 33.05
CA THR A 938 -0.16 13.19 32.72
C THR A 938 0.35 12.45 33.95
N VAL A 939 0.58 11.15 33.81
CA VAL A 939 1.27 10.34 34.81
C VAL A 939 2.74 10.29 34.46
N SER A 940 3.63 10.53 35.42
CA SER A 940 5.07 10.44 35.18
C SER A 940 5.82 9.79 36.33
N CYS A 941 6.94 9.15 36.03
CA CYS A 941 7.89 8.60 37.00
C CYS A 941 9.34 8.79 36.52
N GLU A 942 10.29 8.64 37.42
CA GLU A 942 11.72 8.56 37.11
C GLU A 942 12.17 7.10 37.11
N VAL A 943 13.01 6.73 36.15
CA VAL A 943 13.60 5.40 36.04
C VAL A 943 15.11 5.53 35.94
N LYS A 944 15.81 4.78 36.79
CA LYS A 944 17.27 4.83 36.93
C LYS A 944 17.90 3.47 36.69
N ASN A 945 18.98 3.42 35.91
CA ASN A 945 19.83 2.24 35.84
C ASN A 945 20.73 2.19 37.09
N THR A 946 20.52 1.20 37.94
CA THR A 946 21.25 1.02 39.21
C THR A 946 22.40 0.01 39.11
N GLY A 947 22.60 -0.63 37.96
CA GLY A 947 23.70 -1.58 37.76
C GLY A 947 24.97 -0.94 37.17
N GLU A 948 25.87 -1.80 36.71
CA GLU A 948 27.22 -1.44 36.26
C GLU A 948 27.37 -1.38 34.74
N ILE A 949 26.34 -1.79 34.00
CA ILE A 949 26.36 -1.81 32.53
C ILE A 949 25.12 -1.10 31.97
N ALA A 950 25.25 -0.56 30.76
CA ALA A 950 24.13 0.04 30.04
C ALA A 950 23.04 -1.03 29.75
N GLY A 951 21.78 -0.59 29.70
CA GLY A 951 20.68 -1.50 29.41
C GLY A 951 19.42 -0.76 28.97
N GLY A 952 18.58 -1.49 28.23
CA GLY A 952 17.24 -1.06 27.88
C GLY A 952 16.22 -1.55 28.91
N GLU A 953 15.26 -0.71 29.26
CA GLU A 953 14.11 -1.03 30.10
C GLU A 953 12.81 -0.62 29.40
N VAL A 954 11.77 -1.43 29.57
CA VAL A 954 10.42 -1.11 29.09
C VAL A 954 9.56 -0.73 30.29
N VAL A 955 9.25 0.55 30.39
CA VAL A 955 8.35 1.09 31.41
C VAL A 955 6.92 0.82 30.97
N GLN A 956 6.16 0.06 31.76
CA GLN A 956 4.80 -0.36 31.40
C GLN A 956 3.77 0.31 32.32
N LEU A 957 2.77 0.97 31.74
CA LEU A 957 1.65 1.57 32.47
C LEU A 957 0.38 0.76 32.28
N TYR A 958 -0.17 0.31 33.41
CA TYR A 958 -1.43 -0.41 33.50
C TYR A 958 -2.48 0.40 34.26
N LEU A 959 -3.73 0.31 33.82
CA LEU A 959 -4.89 0.87 34.50
C LEU A 959 -5.82 -0.22 35.03
N ARG A 960 -6.46 0.08 36.16
CA ARG A 960 -7.62 -0.64 36.66
C ARG A 960 -8.71 0.35 37.05
N ASP A 961 -9.87 0.22 36.39
CA ASP A 961 -11.08 0.85 36.88
C ASP A 961 -11.57 0.10 38.13
N LYS A 962 -11.59 0.78 39.28
CA LYS A 962 -11.90 0.14 40.56
C LYS A 962 -13.38 -0.16 40.73
N LEU A 963 -14.25 0.60 40.09
CA LEU A 963 -15.69 0.46 40.23
C LEU A 963 -16.39 0.90 38.95
N SER A 964 -16.89 -0.08 38.23
CA SER A 964 -17.53 0.09 36.92
C SER A 964 -18.92 -0.54 36.87
N SER A 965 -19.79 -0.04 36.00
CA SER A 965 -21.16 -0.56 35.81
C SER A 965 -21.21 -1.95 35.15
N VAL A 966 -20.14 -2.35 34.48
CA VAL A 966 -19.93 -3.70 33.93
C VAL A 966 -18.56 -4.24 34.34
N VAL A 967 -18.34 -5.54 34.22
CA VAL A 967 -17.08 -6.18 34.66
C VAL A 967 -15.91 -5.83 33.73
N ARG A 968 -14.96 -5.05 34.25
CA ARG A 968 -13.70 -4.68 33.58
C ARG A 968 -12.55 -5.63 33.94
N PRO A 969 -11.50 -5.74 33.11
CA PRO A 969 -10.30 -6.51 33.43
C PRO A 969 -9.63 -6.09 34.75
N VAL A 970 -8.83 -6.98 35.34
CA VAL A 970 -8.07 -6.67 36.57
C VAL A 970 -6.95 -5.64 36.37
N LYS A 971 -6.44 -5.54 35.14
CA LYS A 971 -5.46 -4.54 34.69
C LYS A 971 -5.47 -4.50 33.16
N GLU A 972 -5.16 -3.34 32.58
CA GLU A 972 -5.07 -3.13 31.13
C GLU A 972 -3.89 -2.21 30.82
N LEU A 973 -3.04 -2.61 29.88
CA LEU A 973 -1.95 -1.80 29.37
C LEU A 973 -2.54 -0.59 28.64
N LYS A 974 -2.04 0.61 28.98
CA LYS A 974 -2.48 1.87 28.36
C LYS A 974 -1.32 2.75 27.91
N GLY A 975 -0.09 2.30 28.13
CA GLY A 975 1.10 2.97 27.65
C GLY A 975 2.35 2.17 27.97
N PHE A 976 3.36 2.30 27.12
CA PHE A 976 4.70 1.82 27.41
C PHE A 976 5.74 2.73 26.76
N GLU A 977 6.93 2.80 27.35
CA GLU A 977 8.08 3.49 26.76
C GLU A 977 9.32 2.62 26.95
N LYS A 978 10.02 2.32 25.85
CA LYS A 978 11.35 1.71 25.90
C LYS A 978 12.41 2.79 26.02
N ILE A 979 13.26 2.68 27.03
CA ILE A 979 14.33 3.64 27.31
C ILE A 979 15.66 2.91 27.44
N ASN A 980 16.73 3.52 26.94
CA ASN A 980 18.10 3.04 27.13
C ASN A 980 18.78 3.96 28.14
N LEU A 981 19.48 3.36 29.11
CA LEU A 981 20.11 4.10 30.20
C LEU A 981 21.54 3.61 30.42
N GLU A 982 22.49 4.54 30.47
CA GLU A 982 23.85 4.30 30.94
C GLU A 982 23.88 4.01 32.46
N PRO A 983 24.94 3.38 33.00
CA PRO A 983 25.05 3.12 34.44
C PRO A 983 24.89 4.40 35.29
N GLY A 984 23.93 4.40 36.21
CA GLY A 984 23.61 5.53 37.08
C GLY A 984 22.76 6.64 36.44
N GLU A 985 22.50 6.58 35.12
CA GLU A 985 21.61 7.52 34.43
C GLU A 985 20.16 7.36 34.88
N SER A 986 19.42 8.47 34.94
CA SER A 986 17.99 8.50 35.25
C SER A 986 17.24 9.27 34.18
N LYS A 987 16.07 8.76 33.77
CA LYS A 987 15.20 9.41 32.78
C LYS A 987 13.77 9.50 33.32
N LYS A 988 13.12 10.63 33.07
CA LYS A 988 11.70 10.80 33.33
C LYS A 988 10.88 10.22 32.17
N VAL A 989 9.93 9.35 32.50
CA VAL A 989 8.95 8.77 31.57
C VAL A 989 7.57 9.34 31.88
N SER A 990 6.73 9.55 30.86
CA SER A 990 5.43 10.20 31.02
C SER A 990 4.39 9.65 30.06
N PHE A 991 3.17 9.48 30.54
CA PHE A 991 2.02 8.98 29.81
C PHE A 991 0.84 9.92 29.97
N GLU A 992 0.14 10.20 28.88
CA GLU A 992 -1.09 10.97 28.89
C GLU A 992 -2.29 10.03 29.07
N LEU A 993 -3.16 10.33 30.03
CA LEU A 993 -4.39 9.58 30.26
C LEU A 993 -5.59 10.53 30.10
N GLY A 994 -6.44 10.23 29.11
CA GLY A 994 -7.68 10.95 28.85
C GLY A 994 -8.82 10.02 28.45
N PHE A 995 -9.78 10.55 27.70
CA PHE A 995 -10.97 9.78 27.30
C PHE A 995 -10.64 8.47 26.58
N GLN A 996 -9.63 8.43 25.71
CA GLN A 996 -9.31 7.24 24.92
C GLN A 996 -8.76 6.10 25.77
N GLU A 997 -7.93 6.42 26.77
CA GLU A 997 -7.33 5.41 27.66
C GLU A 997 -8.34 4.92 28.69
N LEU A 998 -9.25 5.79 29.12
CA LEU A 998 -10.21 5.53 30.20
C LEU A 998 -11.57 4.98 29.75
N LYS A 999 -11.91 5.10 28.46
CA LYS A 999 -13.23 4.68 27.97
C LYS A 999 -13.47 3.19 28.17
N MET A 1000 -14.71 2.87 28.48
CA MET A 1000 -15.25 1.51 28.50
C MET A 1000 -16.60 1.48 27.78
N LEU A 1001 -17.01 0.29 27.34
CA LEU A 1001 -18.38 0.09 26.89
C LEU A 1001 -19.28 -0.09 28.11
N ASP A 1002 -20.37 0.65 28.20
CA ASP A 1002 -21.39 0.43 29.23
C ASP A 1002 -22.27 -0.79 28.90
N LYS A 1003 -23.34 -1.02 29.67
CA LYS A 1003 -24.28 -2.15 29.43
C LYS A 1003 -25.09 -2.03 28.12
N TYR A 1004 -25.15 -0.86 27.52
CA TYR A 1004 -25.81 -0.58 26.23
C TYR A 1004 -24.83 -0.57 25.05
N LEU A 1005 -23.53 -0.81 25.31
CA LEU A 1005 -22.43 -0.75 24.34
C LEU A 1005 -22.11 0.67 23.85
N ASP A 1006 -22.35 1.66 24.71
CA ASP A 1006 -21.91 3.04 24.48
C ASP A 1006 -20.53 3.27 25.10
N TRP A 1007 -19.64 3.94 24.37
CA TRP A 1007 -18.32 4.33 24.88
C TRP A 1007 -18.46 5.49 25.86
N ILE A 1008 -18.14 5.25 27.13
CA ILE A 1008 -18.23 6.23 28.21
C ILE A 1008 -17.00 6.20 29.12
N VAL A 1009 -16.82 7.27 29.89
CA VAL A 1009 -15.94 7.28 31.08
C VAL A 1009 -16.82 7.52 32.29
N GLU A 1010 -16.82 6.57 33.22
CA GLU A 1010 -17.59 6.66 34.46
C GLU A 1010 -16.81 7.46 35.52
N PRO A 1011 -17.48 8.32 36.33
CA PRO A 1011 -16.84 8.91 37.50
C PRO A 1011 -16.42 7.82 38.49
N GLY A 1012 -15.18 7.89 38.97
CA GLY A 1012 -14.61 6.83 39.77
C GLY A 1012 -13.12 6.97 39.99
N GLY A 1013 -12.57 6.07 40.81
CA GLY A 1013 -11.13 6.00 41.05
C GLY A 1013 -10.47 5.05 40.07
N PHE A 1014 -9.48 5.54 39.32
CA PHE A 1014 -8.65 4.75 38.43
C PHE A 1014 -7.31 4.48 39.12
N GLU A 1015 -7.03 3.20 39.34
CA GLU A 1015 -5.73 2.75 39.84
C GLU A 1015 -4.74 2.72 38.67
N VAL A 1016 -3.61 3.39 38.86
CA VAL A 1016 -2.49 3.44 37.93
C VAL A 1016 -1.35 2.64 38.49
N MET A 1017 -0.80 1.73 37.69
CA MET A 1017 0.28 0.83 38.05
C MET A 1017 1.40 0.99 37.04
N ILE A 1018 2.60 1.36 37.48
CA ILE A 1018 3.80 1.41 36.63
C ILE A 1018 4.76 0.31 37.10
N GLY A 1019 5.19 -0.54 36.17
CA GLY A 1019 6.01 -1.71 36.47
C GLY A 1019 6.97 -2.10 35.36
N SER A 1020 7.79 -3.12 35.67
CA SER A 1020 8.72 -3.78 34.72
C SER A 1020 8.09 -5.00 34.05
N SER A 1021 6.95 -5.47 34.56
CA SER A 1021 6.07 -6.48 33.99
C SER A 1021 4.65 -6.26 34.51
N SER A 1022 3.67 -7.03 34.04
CA SER A 1022 2.29 -6.97 34.56
C SER A 1022 2.16 -7.36 36.03
N GLU A 1023 3.07 -8.15 36.59
CA GLU A 1023 3.06 -8.52 38.02
C GLU A 1023 4.15 -7.79 38.84
N ASP A 1024 5.24 -7.35 38.21
CA ASP A 1024 6.31 -6.58 38.84
C ASP A 1024 6.02 -5.07 38.84
N ILE A 1025 4.95 -4.69 39.56
CA ILE A 1025 4.52 -3.31 39.73
C ILE A 1025 5.40 -2.60 40.76
N ARG A 1026 6.09 -1.54 40.33
CA ARG A 1026 7.06 -0.79 41.14
C ARG A 1026 6.45 0.45 41.78
N LEU A 1027 5.50 1.08 41.10
CA LEU A 1027 4.80 2.28 41.56
C LEU A 1027 3.30 2.10 41.35
N ASN A 1028 2.49 2.52 42.32
CA ASN A 1028 1.04 2.59 42.17
C ASN A 1028 0.48 3.89 42.73
N GLY A 1029 -0.65 4.32 42.19
CA GLY A 1029 -1.35 5.52 42.61
C GLY A 1029 -2.79 5.51 42.12
N ILE A 1030 -3.59 6.46 42.60
CA ILE A 1030 -5.00 6.57 42.20
C ILE A 1030 -5.28 8.02 41.83
N PHE A 1031 -5.94 8.22 40.69
CA PHE A 1031 -6.59 9.49 40.36
C PHE A 1031 -8.09 9.30 40.19
N ASN A 1032 -8.86 10.38 40.36
CA ASN A 1032 -10.31 10.32 40.29
C ASN A 1032 -10.83 11.06 39.06
N VAL A 1033 -11.81 10.46 38.38
CA VAL A 1033 -12.65 11.13 37.41
C VAL A 1033 -13.92 11.61 38.10
N ILE A 1034 -14.25 12.89 37.90
CA ILE A 1034 -15.48 13.53 38.41
C ILE A 1034 -16.41 13.92 37.25
N GLU A 1035 -17.68 14.18 37.57
CA GLU A 1035 -18.72 14.62 36.63
C GLU A 1035 -18.34 15.85 35.80
#